data_AF-K3W5P9-F1
#
_entry.id   AF-K3W5P9-F1
#
_cell.length_a   1.000
_cell.length_b   1.000
_cell.length_c   1.000
_cell.angle_alpha   90.00
_cell.angle_beta   90.00
_cell.angle_gamma   90.00
#
_symmetry.space_group_name_H-M   'P 1'
#
loop_
_entity.id
_entity.type
_entity.pdbx_description
1 polymer ?
#
loop_
_entity_poly.entity_id
_entity_poly.type
_entity_poly.pdbx_seq_one_letter_code
_entity_poly.pdbx_strand_id
1 'polypeptide(L)'
;MASTNLIVDDESSDDIAPETLHATAFSRDHLPRFSSKRTSSNFSIGDGDVRVSRYAHGAPKLTHQDISSADALMAKGVHAMNATLAAVVQDALGAPIPSIEVRFRDLRIAAKVPQITSTSTTKGKPEVPTLWTHFKRGISKCMCCCSTGPSFTDKEILRGISGVFKPGRLTLVLGQPGSGKSSLMKILSGRFPLDKSITFEGDITYNEMDRASVLARLPRFVGYVDQKDEHYPRLSVLETFAFAHRCCAGTQLEPWVIEAISNCTVEQHDHALKVMTAHHKHSPELMVKKLGLERCKNTIVGNAMLRGVSGGERKRVTTGEMAFGLKKVHLMDEISTGLDAAATFDIVHSLQSLATNFHTTVVISLLQPPPEVFALFDDVLLLNDGHIMYHGPREQVLSFFQDMGFVCPPRRDVADFLLDLGTDKQHVYIAPEHLHHAKSMPFLATDFAERFRRSDVYQKTLEMMATPCVSSCELTVLEKRGVFRQTFYQDLATLLERQMLLTLRNTAFLAGRAVMVIVMGVLYGSTFWQLDATNAQLVLGLLFSCAMFLSMGQASQVPTFMDARSVFYKQRGSNFFRSSAYVLASSVTTFPFGIMETVLFGAVVYWMSGYVALVDRFVVFLLTLFLCQMWFTSFFFCLSSLAPSLTIAQPTMMMSILFFMLFSGFLLTKSAIPEYFLWFYWINPLAWCIRGLSINQYTAPPFNVCVYAGVDYCARFQGQTMGDSMYMLFAGFNPPAGNIPTAYKWIHYIAPPTYSISALAALVFAECPSDADESGGTYLGCKVLADAPPQYGSELTLKNYVEGTFDMKHAHIATDLLLLAALIVAFRALALLGLRYVNHMKR
;
A
#
# COMPACT_ATOMS: atom_id res chain seq x y z
N MET A 1 8.74 -58.31 25.42
CA MET A 1 7.60 -57.64 24.77
C MET A 1 8.09 -56.29 24.25
N ALA A 2 7.87 -55.99 22.97
CA ALA A 2 8.17 -54.74 22.20
C ALA A 2 8.95 -53.61 22.93
N SER A 3 10.18 -53.16 22.60
CA SER A 3 10.94 -52.97 21.33
C SER A 3 10.15 -52.19 20.26
N THR A 4 10.53 -50.97 19.84
CA THR A 4 11.75 -50.57 19.07
C THR A 4 12.03 -49.05 19.21
N ASN A 5 13.28 -48.55 19.37
CA ASN A 5 14.34 -48.23 18.35
C ASN A 5 13.96 -47.05 17.39
N LEU A 6 14.81 -46.06 17.01
CA LEU A 6 16.29 -45.90 17.03
C LEU A 6 16.78 -44.42 17.17
N ILE A 7 18.02 -44.27 17.68
CA ILE A 7 19.13 -43.34 17.33
C ILE A 7 18.96 -41.81 17.38
N VAL A 8 19.79 -41.22 18.24
CA VAL A 8 20.51 -39.95 18.04
C VAL A 8 21.99 -40.29 18.28
N ASP A 9 22.88 -39.95 17.34
CA ASP A 9 24.33 -40.03 17.54
C ASP A 9 24.95 -38.63 17.49
N ASP A 10 25.94 -38.43 18.35
CA ASP A 10 26.62 -37.19 18.68
C ASP A 10 28.11 -37.53 18.78
N GLU A 11 29.00 -36.84 18.07
CA GLU A 11 30.44 -36.98 18.31
C GLU A 11 31.23 -35.74 17.89
N SER A 12 32.23 -35.40 18.71
CA SER A 12 33.11 -34.23 18.61
C SER A 12 34.57 -34.67 18.48
N SER A 13 35.49 -33.69 18.30
CA SER A 13 36.96 -33.81 18.52
C SER A 13 37.70 -34.75 17.53
N ASP A 14 38.79 -34.41 16.82
CA ASP A 14 40.00 -33.69 17.27
C ASP A 14 40.91 -33.19 16.11
N ASP A 15 41.65 -32.10 16.40
CA ASP A 15 43.07 -31.76 16.10
C ASP A 15 43.75 -31.73 14.70
N ILE A 16 45.01 -31.24 14.75
CA ILE A 16 45.68 -30.26 13.85
C ILE A 16 47.22 -30.54 13.88
N ALA A 17 48.01 -30.51 12.81
CA ALA A 17 47.72 -30.22 11.40
C ALA A 17 48.56 -30.95 10.31
N PRO A 18 49.89 -30.72 10.13
CA PRO A 18 50.30 -30.34 8.77
C PRO A 18 51.27 -31.29 8.08
N GLU A 19 51.15 -31.40 6.76
CA GLU A 19 52.28 -31.83 5.91
C GLU A 19 52.32 -31.09 4.56
N THR A 20 53.53 -30.74 4.16
CA THR A 20 53.88 -30.02 2.92
C THR A 20 53.99 -31.00 1.75
N LEU A 21 53.54 -30.62 0.54
CA LEU A 21 54.03 -31.28 -0.68
C LEU A 21 53.99 -30.40 -1.95
N HIS A 22 54.95 -30.69 -2.81
CA HIS A 22 55.52 -29.90 -3.91
C HIS A 22 54.57 -29.50 -5.04
N ALA A 23 54.96 -28.41 -5.72
CA ALA A 23 54.40 -28.01 -7.00
C ALA A 23 54.78 -28.96 -8.14
N THR A 24 53.84 -29.21 -9.06
CA THR A 24 54.10 -29.67 -10.44
C THR A 24 53.34 -28.77 -11.41
N ALA A 25 53.98 -28.44 -12.54
CA ALA A 25 53.43 -27.52 -13.53
C ALA A 25 52.69 -28.28 -14.64
N PHE A 26 51.52 -27.79 -15.08
CA PHE A 26 50.96 -28.17 -16.37
C PHE A 26 50.18 -27.06 -17.08
N SER A 27 50.43 -26.98 -18.39
CA SER A 27 49.80 -26.27 -19.52
C SER A 27 48.94 -25.01 -19.31
N ARG A 28 49.21 -24.01 -20.18
CA ARG A 28 48.27 -22.94 -20.54
C ARG A 28 47.28 -23.47 -21.58
N ASP A 29 45.98 -23.40 -21.30
CA ASP A 29 44.95 -23.43 -22.35
C ASP A 29 44.05 -22.19 -22.27
N HIS A 30 43.81 -21.58 -23.43
CA HIS A 30 43.07 -20.33 -23.56
C HIS A 30 41.56 -20.59 -23.57
N LEU A 31 40.86 -20.16 -22.51
CA LEU A 31 39.41 -20.03 -22.54
C LEU A 31 38.99 -18.82 -23.41
N PRO A 32 37.99 -18.97 -24.30
CA PRO A 32 37.66 -17.94 -25.28
C PRO A 32 36.94 -16.73 -24.64
N ARG A 33 37.41 -15.52 -24.98
CA ARG A 33 36.71 -14.28 -24.65
C ARG A 33 35.43 -14.14 -25.49
N PHE A 34 34.28 -14.02 -24.83
CA PHE A 34 33.04 -13.61 -25.49
C PHE A 34 33.19 -12.19 -26.07
N SER A 35 33.07 -12.05 -27.39
CA SER A 35 33.00 -10.75 -28.05
C SER A 35 31.55 -10.23 -28.04
N SER A 36 31.28 -9.19 -27.26
CA SER A 36 30.09 -8.37 -27.50
C SER A 36 30.37 -7.45 -28.68
N LYS A 37 29.52 -7.53 -29.72
CA LYS A 37 29.62 -6.64 -30.88
C LYS A 37 29.32 -5.19 -30.44
N ARG A 38 30.36 -4.37 -30.29
CA ARG A 38 30.21 -2.91 -30.29
C ARG A 38 29.66 -2.48 -31.66
N THR A 39 28.46 -1.93 -31.68
CA THR A 39 28.04 -1.02 -32.76
C THR A 39 28.78 0.29 -32.56
N SER A 40 29.84 0.49 -33.34
CA SER A 40 30.63 1.72 -33.35
C SER A 40 29.84 2.86 -34.01
N SER A 41 29.26 3.74 -33.19
CA SER A 41 29.19 5.15 -33.56
C SER A 41 30.42 5.83 -32.98
N ASN A 42 31.20 6.49 -33.83
CA ASN A 42 32.43 7.17 -33.41
C ASN A 42 32.06 8.42 -32.60
N PHE A 43 32.17 8.33 -31.27
CA PHE A 43 32.21 9.51 -30.41
C PHE A 43 33.68 9.82 -30.09
N SER A 44 34.29 10.62 -30.96
CA SER A 44 35.63 11.17 -30.71
C SER A 44 35.52 12.17 -29.56
N ILE A 45 36.14 11.86 -28.42
CA ILE A 45 36.34 12.82 -27.34
C ILE A 45 37.37 13.83 -27.84
N GLY A 46 36.89 14.92 -28.43
CA GLY A 46 37.67 16.11 -28.69
C GLY A 46 37.80 16.89 -27.38
N ASP A 47 39.03 17.14 -26.97
CA ASP A 47 39.34 17.93 -25.78
C ASP A 47 38.88 19.38 -26.03
N GLY A 48 37.74 19.73 -25.43
CA GLY A 48 37.00 20.95 -25.72
C GLY A 48 36.34 21.45 -24.45
N ASP A 49 36.91 22.50 -23.86
CA ASP A 49 36.45 23.16 -22.65
C ASP A 49 35.06 23.82 -22.89
N VAL A 50 33.99 23.04 -22.80
CA VAL A 50 32.60 23.52 -22.94
C VAL A 50 32.23 24.28 -21.66
N ARG A 51 32.79 25.48 -21.53
CA ARG A 51 32.24 26.55 -20.71
C ARG A 51 30.82 26.79 -21.19
N VAL A 52 29.85 26.38 -20.39
CA VAL A 52 28.42 26.61 -20.63
C VAL A 52 28.22 28.12 -20.82
N SER A 53 27.97 28.52 -22.07
CA SER A 53 27.84 29.92 -22.44
C SER A 53 26.65 30.53 -21.71
N ARG A 54 26.86 31.66 -21.04
CA ARG A 54 25.78 32.41 -20.40
C ARG A 54 24.82 32.91 -21.48
N TYR A 55 23.57 32.43 -21.41
CA TYR A 55 22.40 33.01 -22.09
C TYR A 55 22.62 33.45 -23.54
N ALA A 56 22.74 32.48 -24.45
CA ALA A 56 22.55 32.77 -25.87
C ALA A 56 21.07 33.17 -26.10
N HIS A 57 20.83 34.41 -26.52
CA HIS A 57 19.48 34.86 -26.89
C HIS A 57 18.98 34.10 -28.13
N GLY A 58 17.85 33.39 -27.97
CA GLY A 58 17.18 32.65 -29.03
C GLY A 58 17.17 31.14 -28.79
N ALA A 59 16.19 30.66 -28.02
CA ALA A 59 15.91 29.23 -27.92
C ALA A 59 15.61 28.66 -29.33
N PRO A 60 16.14 27.47 -29.70
CA PRO A 60 15.81 26.87 -30.98
C PRO A 60 14.31 26.52 -31.01
N LYS A 61 13.56 27.15 -31.92
CA LYS A 61 12.12 26.92 -32.08
C LYS A 61 11.85 25.45 -32.42
N LEU A 62 11.35 24.69 -31.45
CA LEU A 62 10.84 23.33 -31.65
C LEU A 62 9.70 23.36 -32.68
N THR A 63 9.82 22.57 -33.73
CA THR A 63 8.83 22.46 -34.81
C THR A 63 7.69 21.51 -34.42
N HIS A 64 6.59 21.53 -35.18
CA HIS A 64 5.50 20.57 -35.01
C HIS A 64 5.93 19.10 -35.15
N GLN A 65 7.02 18.81 -35.88
CA GLN A 65 7.58 17.45 -35.98
C GLN A 65 8.34 17.07 -34.71
N ASP A 66 9.17 17.98 -34.16
CA ASP A 66 9.93 17.75 -32.92
C ASP A 66 9.03 17.46 -31.70
N ILE A 67 7.80 18.00 -31.73
CA ILE A 67 6.82 17.95 -30.63
C ILE A 67 5.91 16.70 -30.75
N SER A 68 5.97 15.96 -31.86
CA SER A 68 5.01 14.90 -32.20
C SER A 68 5.10 13.61 -31.37
N SER A 69 6.26 13.31 -30.79
CA SER A 69 6.53 12.05 -30.08
C SER A 69 7.66 12.18 -29.05
N ALA A 70 7.75 11.21 -28.14
CA ALA A 70 8.87 11.11 -27.19
C ALA A 70 10.23 10.90 -27.88
N ASP A 71 10.25 10.26 -29.05
CA ASP A 71 11.43 10.11 -29.91
C ASP A 71 11.91 11.44 -30.46
N ALA A 72 10.99 12.22 -31.05
CA ALA A 72 11.30 13.50 -31.65
C ALA A 72 11.82 14.52 -30.61
N LEU A 73 11.16 14.62 -29.45
CA LEU A 73 11.59 15.49 -28.34
C LEU A 73 12.99 15.13 -27.81
N MET A 74 13.35 13.84 -27.82
CA MET A 74 14.64 13.34 -27.31
C MET A 74 15.72 13.15 -28.38
N ALA A 75 15.46 13.52 -29.64
CA ALA A 75 16.36 13.25 -30.77
C ALA A 75 17.77 13.87 -30.59
N LYS A 76 17.88 14.99 -29.87
CA LYS A 76 19.15 15.67 -29.52
C LYS A 76 19.69 15.29 -28.13
N GLY A 77 19.10 14.26 -27.49
CA GLY A 77 19.46 13.79 -26.15
C GLY A 77 18.80 14.57 -25.00
N VAL A 78 18.89 14.01 -23.79
CA VAL A 78 18.25 14.54 -22.57
C VAL A 78 18.63 16.00 -22.28
N HIS A 79 19.92 16.33 -22.40
CA HIS A 79 20.45 17.65 -22.07
C HIS A 79 19.92 18.74 -22.99
N ALA A 80 19.98 18.52 -24.32
CA ALA A 80 19.45 19.47 -25.29
C ALA A 80 17.93 19.65 -25.13
N MET A 81 17.19 18.58 -24.84
CA MET A 81 15.75 18.65 -24.58
C MET A 81 15.46 19.45 -23.30
N ASN A 82 16.14 19.16 -22.19
CA ASN A 82 15.95 19.87 -20.91
C ASN A 82 16.29 21.37 -21.06
N ALA A 83 17.39 21.71 -21.71
CA ALA A 83 17.80 23.09 -21.95
C ALA A 83 16.82 23.85 -22.86
N THR A 84 16.37 23.23 -23.96
CA THR A 84 15.39 23.84 -24.87
C THR A 84 14.05 24.04 -24.17
N LEU A 85 13.59 23.06 -23.38
CA LEU A 85 12.34 23.16 -22.63
C LEU A 85 12.42 24.21 -21.52
N ALA A 86 13.54 24.30 -20.81
CA ALA A 86 13.76 25.34 -19.80
C ALA A 86 13.75 26.74 -20.42
N ALA A 87 14.43 26.93 -21.56
CA ALA A 87 14.44 28.21 -22.28
C ALA A 87 13.03 28.61 -22.74
N VAL A 88 12.26 27.70 -23.36
CA VAL A 88 10.87 27.97 -23.77
C VAL A 88 9.98 28.33 -22.57
N VAL A 89 10.14 27.66 -21.43
CA VAL A 89 9.38 27.96 -20.21
C VAL A 89 9.79 29.31 -19.61
N GLN A 90 11.08 29.62 -19.58
CA GLN A 90 11.60 30.88 -19.03
C GLN A 90 11.23 32.08 -19.90
N ASP A 91 11.33 31.96 -21.23
CA ASP A 91 10.90 32.97 -22.21
C ASP A 91 9.40 33.26 -22.08
N ALA A 92 8.57 32.24 -21.83
CA ALA A 92 7.12 32.38 -21.68
C ALA A 92 6.68 32.90 -20.29
N LEU A 93 7.48 32.66 -19.25
CA LEU A 93 7.25 33.22 -17.90
C LEU A 93 7.74 34.67 -17.76
N GLY A 94 8.72 35.10 -18.56
CA GLY A 94 9.40 36.40 -18.41
C GLY A 94 10.20 36.53 -17.10
N ALA A 95 10.40 35.42 -16.38
CA ALA A 95 10.95 35.33 -15.04
C ALA A 95 11.69 33.99 -14.87
N PRO A 96 12.65 33.86 -13.93
CA PRO A 96 13.30 32.58 -13.65
C PRO A 96 12.28 31.51 -13.23
N ILE A 97 12.60 30.24 -13.56
CA ILE A 97 11.74 29.10 -13.24
C ILE A 97 11.66 28.92 -11.72
N PRO A 98 10.44 28.79 -11.14
CA PRO A 98 10.28 28.64 -9.69
C PRO A 98 11.10 27.52 -9.06
N SER A 99 11.66 27.77 -7.88
CA SER A 99 12.68 26.94 -7.25
C SER A 99 12.37 26.73 -5.77
N ILE A 100 12.95 25.72 -5.10
CA ILE A 100 12.73 25.49 -3.66
C ILE A 100 14.05 25.21 -2.95
N GLU A 101 14.50 26.20 -2.18
CA GLU A 101 15.59 26.07 -1.21
C GLU A 101 15.08 25.43 0.08
N VAL A 102 15.87 24.52 0.66
CA VAL A 102 15.55 23.84 1.92
C VAL A 102 16.58 24.23 2.96
N ARG A 103 16.16 24.91 4.02
CA ARG A 103 17.01 25.29 5.16
C ARG A 103 16.62 24.48 6.39
N PHE A 104 17.60 24.05 7.17
CA PHE A 104 17.40 23.41 8.46
C PHE A 104 18.39 23.97 9.49
N ARG A 105 17.90 24.24 10.71
CA ARG A 105 18.67 24.86 11.80
C ARG A 105 18.55 24.05 13.08
N ASP A 106 19.70 23.76 13.68
CA ASP A 106 19.91 23.05 14.94
C ASP A 106 19.04 21.80 15.11
N LEU A 107 18.85 21.10 14.00
CA LEU A 107 17.97 19.95 13.88
C LEU A 107 18.45 18.80 14.77
N ARG A 108 17.64 18.45 15.76
CA ARG A 108 17.82 17.32 16.66
C ARG A 108 16.65 16.35 16.53
N ILE A 109 16.97 15.07 16.55
CA ILE A 109 15.99 13.99 16.61
C ILE A 109 16.49 13.00 17.64
N ALA A 110 15.70 12.67 18.66
CA ALA A 110 15.93 11.49 19.48
C ALA A 110 14.70 10.59 19.49
N ALA A 111 14.91 9.29 19.65
CA ALA A 111 13.85 8.29 19.72
C ALA A 111 13.96 7.48 21.01
N LYS A 112 12.83 7.32 21.70
CA LYS A 112 12.69 6.49 22.91
C LYS A 112 12.73 5.02 22.55
N VAL A 113 13.92 4.42 22.65
CA VAL A 113 14.12 2.99 22.43
C VAL A 113 13.92 2.26 23.76
N PRO A 114 13.03 1.25 23.84
CA PRO A 114 12.92 0.43 25.04
C PRO A 114 14.22 -0.36 25.24
N GLN A 115 14.84 -0.25 26.41
CA GLN A 115 15.98 -1.08 26.78
C GLN A 115 15.52 -2.54 26.89
N ILE A 116 16.17 -3.41 26.12
CA ILE A 116 16.18 -4.84 26.42
C ILE A 116 17.24 -4.99 27.52
N THR A 117 16.81 -5.13 28.77
CA THR A 117 17.72 -5.34 29.91
C THR A 117 18.42 -6.68 29.76
N SER A 118 19.63 -6.67 29.21
CA SER A 118 20.51 -7.84 29.09
C SER A 118 21.18 -8.14 30.43
N THR A 119 20.37 -8.38 31.47
CA THR A 119 20.78 -8.68 32.84
C THR A 119 20.33 -10.08 33.26
N SER A 120 20.61 -11.07 32.42
CA SER A 120 20.76 -12.48 32.80
C SER A 120 21.54 -13.22 31.72
N THR A 121 22.54 -14.02 32.13
CA THR A 121 23.49 -14.75 31.29
C THR A 121 22.89 -15.97 30.58
N THR A 122 21.91 -15.74 29.70
CA THR A 122 21.40 -16.76 28.76
C THR A 122 21.02 -16.08 27.45
N LYS A 123 21.47 -16.65 26.31
CA LYS A 123 21.19 -16.13 24.96
C LYS A 123 19.70 -16.31 24.62
N GLY A 124 18.86 -15.38 25.08
CA GLY A 124 17.47 -15.28 24.65
C GLY A 124 17.39 -15.00 23.15
N LYS A 125 16.91 -15.98 22.38
CA LYS A 125 16.50 -15.77 20.98
C LYS A 125 15.46 -14.64 20.94
N PRO A 126 15.41 -13.80 19.87
CA PRO A 126 14.38 -12.79 19.75
C PRO A 126 13.00 -13.46 19.85
N GLU A 127 12.20 -13.04 20.85
CA GLU A 127 10.86 -13.61 21.06
C GLU A 127 10.02 -13.42 19.79
N VAL A 128 9.72 -14.53 19.12
CA VAL A 128 8.87 -14.53 17.93
C VAL A 128 7.51 -13.91 18.31
N PRO A 129 6.95 -12.98 17.49
CA PRO A 129 5.68 -12.33 17.81
C PRO A 129 4.52 -13.33 17.65
N THR A 130 4.26 -14.10 18.70
CA THR A 130 3.09 -14.99 18.77
C THR A 130 1.85 -14.24 19.24
N LEU A 131 0.66 -14.75 18.90
CA LEU A 131 -0.60 -14.21 19.40
C LEU A 131 -0.63 -14.15 20.94
N TRP A 132 -0.04 -15.14 21.62
CA TRP A 132 0.08 -15.16 23.07
C TRP A 132 0.94 -14.00 23.60
N THR A 133 2.08 -13.70 22.98
CA THR A 133 2.95 -12.57 23.37
C THR A 133 2.22 -11.23 23.22
N HIS A 134 1.44 -11.06 22.15
CA HIS A 134 0.62 -9.85 21.93
C HIS A 134 -0.57 -9.76 22.89
N PHE A 135 -1.28 -10.86 23.12
CA PHE A 135 -2.40 -10.93 24.06
C PHE A 135 -1.96 -10.67 25.51
N LYS A 136 -0.84 -11.30 25.94
CA LYS A 136 -0.22 -11.07 27.25
C LYS A 136 0.21 -9.61 27.43
N ARG A 137 0.78 -8.97 26.40
CA ARG A 137 1.10 -7.52 26.43
C ARG A 137 -0.15 -6.65 26.47
N GLY A 138 -1.22 -7.00 25.74
CA GLY A 138 -2.50 -6.29 25.76
C GLY A 138 -3.20 -6.36 27.13
N ILE A 139 -3.29 -7.55 27.72
CA ILE A 139 -3.86 -7.76 29.06
C ILE A 139 -2.98 -7.13 30.14
N SER A 140 -1.65 -7.30 30.08
CA SER A 140 -0.72 -6.68 31.03
C SER A 140 -0.85 -5.15 31.04
N LYS A 141 -1.06 -4.52 29.88
CA LYS A 141 -1.29 -3.07 29.75
C LYS A 141 -2.67 -2.60 30.25
N CYS A 142 -3.65 -3.50 30.32
CA CYS A 142 -5.00 -3.20 30.81
C CYS A 142 -5.18 -3.52 32.30
N MET A 143 -4.47 -4.52 32.82
CA MET A 143 -4.63 -5.07 34.17
C MET A 143 -3.56 -4.55 35.17
N CYS A 144 -2.58 -3.77 34.72
CA CYS A 144 -1.48 -3.30 35.56
C CYS A 144 -1.27 -1.78 35.44
N CYS A 145 -2.07 -1.01 36.20
CA CYS A 145 -1.87 0.44 36.34
C CYS A 145 -0.69 0.82 37.25
N CYS A 146 -0.04 -0.16 37.91
CA CYS A 146 0.91 0.07 39.01
C CYS A 146 2.17 -0.81 38.94
N SER A 147 2.78 -1.00 37.77
CA SER A 147 4.10 -1.63 37.65
C SER A 147 5.01 -0.87 36.70
N THR A 148 6.30 -0.87 37.00
CA THR A 148 7.33 -0.11 36.27
C THR A 148 7.38 -0.51 34.80
N GLY A 149 7.07 0.45 33.93
CA GLY A 149 7.21 0.27 32.48
C GLY A 149 8.66 0.00 32.08
N PRO A 150 8.90 -0.52 30.85
CA PRO A 150 10.25 -0.74 30.36
C PRO A 150 11.05 0.56 30.41
N SER A 151 12.29 0.48 30.90
CA SER A 151 13.22 1.61 30.87
C SER A 151 13.42 2.05 29.42
N PHE A 152 13.09 3.30 29.09
CA PHE A 152 13.33 3.87 27.77
C PHE A 152 14.60 4.69 27.81
N THR A 153 15.52 4.43 26.87
CA THR A 153 16.66 5.31 26.60
C THR A 153 16.38 6.14 25.36
N ASP A 154 16.58 7.45 25.48
CA ASP A 154 16.60 8.35 24.33
C ASP A 154 17.86 8.07 23.50
N LYS A 155 17.67 7.54 22.29
CA LYS A 155 18.73 7.43 21.28
C LYS A 155 18.66 8.64 20.36
N GLU A 156 19.61 9.55 20.48
CA GLU A 156 19.81 10.61 19.49
C GLU A 156 20.16 10.01 18.12
N ILE A 157 19.51 10.54 17.08
CA ILE A 157 19.66 10.15 15.67
C ILE A 157 20.32 11.29 14.88
N LEU A 158 19.93 12.54 15.17
CA LEU A 158 20.56 13.77 14.65
C LEU A 158 20.86 14.68 15.84
N ARG A 159 22.04 15.30 15.86
CA ARG A 159 22.64 15.95 17.03
C ARG A 159 22.93 17.44 16.82
N GLY A 160 21.90 18.21 16.44
CA GLY A 160 22.00 19.66 16.27
C GLY A 160 22.74 20.01 14.98
N ILE A 161 22.13 19.63 13.85
CA ILE A 161 22.70 19.85 12.52
C ILE A 161 22.03 21.03 11.81
N SER A 162 22.83 21.82 11.08
CA SER A 162 22.41 23.05 10.41
C SER A 162 22.95 23.07 8.99
N GLY A 163 22.14 23.52 8.02
CA GLY A 163 22.53 23.51 6.61
C GLY A 163 21.45 24.00 5.64
N VAL A 164 21.85 24.16 4.37
CA VAL A 164 21.02 24.67 3.27
C VAL A 164 21.24 23.84 2.00
N PHE A 165 20.18 23.28 1.43
CA PHE A 165 20.22 22.70 0.09
C PHE A 165 19.72 23.71 -0.93
N LYS A 166 20.61 24.12 -1.83
CA LYS A 166 20.42 25.22 -2.78
C LYS A 166 19.71 24.76 -4.06
N PRO A 167 18.84 25.60 -4.66
CA PRO A 167 18.26 25.30 -5.95
C PRO A 167 19.29 25.27 -7.07
N GLY A 168 19.10 24.38 -8.03
CA GLY A 168 19.97 24.22 -9.20
C GLY A 168 21.34 23.59 -8.91
N ARG A 169 21.58 23.07 -7.71
CA ARG A 169 22.79 22.33 -7.34
C ARG A 169 22.45 20.88 -6.96
N LEU A 170 23.43 20.01 -7.17
CA LEU A 170 23.38 18.58 -6.88
C LEU A 170 24.25 18.27 -5.65
N THR A 171 23.63 17.91 -4.53
CA THR A 171 24.33 17.63 -3.27
C THR A 171 24.46 16.12 -3.00
N LEU A 172 25.68 15.67 -2.74
CA LEU A 172 25.99 14.30 -2.33
C LEU A 172 25.89 14.16 -0.81
N VAL A 173 25.16 13.17 -0.31
CA VAL A 173 25.15 12.80 1.11
C VAL A 173 26.00 11.54 1.32
N LEU A 174 27.14 11.69 1.96
CA LEU A 174 28.02 10.61 2.39
C LEU A 174 27.88 10.35 3.89
N GLY A 175 28.22 9.13 4.30
CA GLY A 175 28.26 8.73 5.71
C GLY A 175 28.08 7.23 5.88
N GLN A 176 28.59 6.70 6.98
CA GLN A 176 28.48 5.28 7.31
C GLN A 176 27.03 4.81 7.51
N PRO A 177 26.72 3.50 7.40
CA PRO A 177 25.44 2.97 7.81
C PRO A 177 25.10 3.37 9.25
N GLY A 178 23.88 3.85 9.48
CA GLY A 178 23.44 4.34 10.80
C GLY A 178 23.75 5.81 11.11
N SER A 179 24.53 6.53 10.29
CA SER A 179 24.92 7.94 10.57
C SER A 179 23.80 8.99 10.50
N GLY A 180 22.56 8.60 10.21
CA GLY A 180 21.38 9.48 10.17
C GLY A 180 20.92 9.92 8.76
N LYS A 181 21.64 9.56 7.68
CA LYS A 181 21.32 9.95 6.28
C LYS A 181 19.83 9.82 5.90
N SER A 182 19.29 8.60 6.05
CA SER A 182 17.90 8.30 5.70
C SER A 182 16.89 9.00 6.62
N SER A 183 17.25 9.24 7.89
CA SER A 183 16.43 10.01 8.84
C SER A 183 16.36 11.49 8.43
N LEU A 184 17.48 12.07 8.00
CA LEU A 184 17.53 13.44 7.46
C LEU A 184 16.68 13.57 6.19
N MET A 185 16.85 12.69 5.21
CA MET A 185 16.04 12.75 3.97
C MET A 185 14.55 12.48 4.22
N LYS A 186 14.20 11.59 5.16
CA LYS A 186 12.80 11.37 5.57
C LYS A 186 12.22 12.58 6.28
N ILE A 187 13.00 13.30 7.12
CA ILE A 187 12.45 14.47 7.81
C ILE A 187 12.28 15.65 6.87
N LEU A 188 13.22 15.90 5.95
CA LEU A 188 13.13 16.95 4.93
C LEU A 188 12.13 16.67 3.80
N SER A 189 11.67 15.42 3.64
CA SER A 189 10.52 15.09 2.77
C SER A 189 9.17 15.12 3.48
N GLY A 190 9.13 15.43 4.78
CA GLY A 190 7.91 15.34 5.60
C GLY A 190 7.39 13.91 5.78
N ARG A 191 8.23 12.89 5.54
CA ARG A 191 7.88 11.47 5.67
C ARG A 191 8.29 10.86 7.00
N PHE A 192 9.18 11.51 7.74
CA PHE A 192 9.57 11.09 9.08
C PHE A 192 8.36 11.18 10.05
N PRO A 193 8.10 10.14 10.86
CA PRO A 193 7.03 10.17 11.85
C PRO A 193 7.42 11.11 12.99
N LEU A 194 6.46 11.87 13.49
CA LEU A 194 6.59 12.62 14.73
C LEU A 194 5.50 12.11 15.68
N ASP A 195 5.78 10.96 16.31
CA ASP A 195 4.95 10.38 17.36
C ASP A 195 5.52 10.70 18.75
N LYS A 196 4.78 10.46 19.83
CA LYS A 196 5.13 10.79 21.22
C LYS A 196 6.41 10.12 21.74
N SER A 197 6.91 9.12 21.04
CA SER A 197 8.19 8.44 21.30
C SER A 197 9.40 9.16 20.71
N ILE A 198 9.19 10.19 19.89
CA ILE A 198 10.23 10.93 19.16
C ILE A 198 10.26 12.37 19.64
N THR A 199 11.42 12.85 20.07
CA THR A 199 11.67 14.28 20.27
C THR A 199 12.23 14.88 18.99
N PHE A 200 11.75 16.07 18.64
CA PHE A 200 12.19 16.85 17.49
C PHE A 200 12.43 18.28 17.97
N GLU A 201 13.64 18.78 17.76
CA GLU A 201 14.02 20.17 18.05
C GLU A 201 14.68 20.77 16.80
N GLY A 202 14.62 22.09 16.67
CA GLY A 202 15.15 22.82 15.51
C GLY A 202 14.11 23.08 14.41
N ASP A 203 14.47 23.98 13.50
CA ASP A 203 13.56 24.54 12.50
C ASP A 203 13.89 24.02 11.10
N ILE A 204 12.85 23.86 10.26
CA ILE A 204 13.00 23.49 8.84
C ILE A 204 12.09 24.42 8.02
N THR A 205 12.68 25.15 7.06
CA THR A 205 11.94 26.05 6.17
C THR A 205 12.15 25.72 4.70
N TYR A 206 11.12 26.00 3.89
CA TYR A 206 11.09 25.79 2.44
C TYR A 206 10.75 27.13 1.79
N ASN A 207 11.75 27.82 1.20
CA ASN A 207 11.66 29.24 0.83
C ASN A 207 11.02 30.08 1.97
N GLU A 208 11.58 30.04 3.18
CA GLU A 208 11.07 30.75 4.38
C GLU A 208 9.73 30.26 4.96
N MET A 209 8.91 29.48 4.25
CA MET A 209 7.73 28.86 4.87
C MET A 209 8.14 27.78 5.87
N ASP A 210 7.62 27.87 7.09
CA ASP A 210 7.79 26.83 8.10
C ASP A 210 7.16 25.50 7.65
N ARG A 211 7.86 24.40 7.97
CA ARG A 211 7.46 23.00 7.78
C ARG A 211 6.00 22.75 8.14
N ALA A 212 5.48 23.23 9.27
CA ALA A 212 4.12 22.91 9.71
C ALA A 212 3.06 23.42 8.74
N SER A 213 3.27 24.60 8.14
CA SER A 213 2.36 25.20 7.16
C SER A 213 2.30 24.40 5.85
N VAL A 214 3.40 23.78 5.43
CA VAL A 214 3.50 23.07 4.14
C VAL A 214 3.36 21.56 4.24
N LEU A 215 3.55 20.94 5.41
CA LEU A 215 3.72 19.49 5.59
C LEU A 215 2.70 18.61 4.83
N ALA A 216 1.41 18.98 4.85
CA ALA A 216 0.37 18.23 4.15
C ALA A 216 0.50 18.27 2.62
N ARG A 217 1.00 19.38 2.07
CA ARG A 217 1.18 19.66 0.64
C ARG A 217 2.59 19.32 0.14
N LEU A 218 3.57 19.28 1.04
CA LEU A 218 4.99 19.08 0.76
C LEU A 218 5.29 17.92 -0.20
N PRO A 219 4.64 16.73 -0.11
CA PRO A 219 4.87 15.65 -1.07
C PRO A 219 4.48 15.94 -2.52
N ARG A 220 3.75 17.03 -2.81
CA ARG A 220 3.54 17.52 -4.19
C ARG A 220 4.85 18.03 -4.80
N PHE A 221 5.65 18.74 -4.01
CA PHE A 221 6.85 19.47 -4.44
C PHE A 221 8.16 18.75 -4.09
N VAL A 222 8.16 17.91 -3.05
CA VAL A 222 9.31 17.08 -2.66
C VAL A 222 9.07 15.64 -3.10
N GLY A 223 9.90 15.15 -4.03
CA GLY A 223 10.03 13.73 -4.35
C GLY A 223 10.98 13.07 -3.35
N TYR A 224 10.60 11.91 -2.80
CA TYR A 224 11.52 11.08 -2.02
C TYR A 224 11.52 9.65 -2.58
N VAL A 225 12.71 9.22 -3.01
CA VAL A 225 13.02 7.85 -3.48
C VAL A 225 13.54 7.07 -2.28
N ASP A 226 12.81 6.04 -1.86
CA ASP A 226 13.18 5.21 -0.72
C ASP A 226 14.29 4.20 -1.09
N GLN A 227 14.93 3.65 -0.07
CA GLN A 227 15.93 2.60 -0.22
C GLN A 227 15.29 1.32 -0.82
N LYS A 228 14.01 1.04 -0.49
CA LYS A 228 13.27 -0.17 -0.89
C LYS A 228 12.39 0.01 -2.12
N ASP A 229 12.50 -0.93 -3.07
CA ASP A 229 11.76 -0.93 -4.33
C ASP A 229 10.44 -1.72 -4.28
N GLU A 230 9.39 -1.12 -3.72
CA GLU A 230 8.09 -1.78 -3.57
C GLU A 230 7.12 -1.42 -4.71
N HIS A 231 6.85 -2.35 -5.63
CA HIS A 231 5.98 -2.15 -6.80
C HIS A 231 4.90 -3.23 -6.92
N TYR A 232 3.82 -2.95 -7.66
CA TYR A 232 2.87 -4.00 -8.04
C TYR A 232 3.51 -4.91 -9.11
N PRO A 233 3.70 -6.22 -8.84
CA PRO A 233 4.55 -7.07 -9.68
C PRO A 233 3.96 -7.39 -11.06
N ARG A 234 2.65 -7.17 -11.26
CA ARG A 234 1.91 -7.47 -12.51
C ARG A 234 1.67 -6.26 -13.43
N LEU A 235 2.14 -5.06 -13.04
CA LEU A 235 2.14 -3.88 -13.91
C LEU A 235 3.41 -3.86 -14.75
N SER A 236 3.34 -3.31 -15.96
CA SER A 236 4.52 -2.99 -16.76
C SER A 236 5.22 -1.72 -16.24
N VAL A 237 6.46 -1.52 -16.68
CA VAL A 237 7.20 -0.27 -16.41
C VAL A 237 6.42 0.95 -16.90
N LEU A 238 5.95 0.92 -18.15
CA LEU A 238 5.20 2.02 -18.75
C LEU A 238 3.85 2.28 -18.05
N GLU A 239 3.13 1.24 -17.63
CA GLU A 239 1.89 1.39 -16.86
C GLU A 239 2.13 1.99 -15.47
N THR A 240 3.21 1.60 -14.81
CA THR A 240 3.62 2.14 -13.50
C THR A 240 3.89 3.65 -13.63
N PHE A 241 4.59 4.05 -14.69
CA PHE A 241 4.86 5.45 -15.01
C PHE A 241 3.61 6.22 -15.44
N ALA A 242 2.74 5.64 -16.27
CA ALA A 242 1.48 6.25 -16.69
C ALA A 242 0.54 6.48 -15.50
N PHE A 243 0.47 5.53 -14.56
CA PHE A 243 -0.28 5.68 -13.32
C PHE A 243 0.29 6.81 -12.44
N ALA A 244 1.61 6.82 -12.21
CA ALA A 244 2.28 7.86 -11.42
C ALA A 244 2.12 9.25 -12.04
N HIS A 245 2.28 9.38 -13.36
CA HIS A 245 2.01 10.61 -14.10
C HIS A 245 0.57 11.08 -13.94
N ARG A 246 -0.41 10.18 -14.16
CA ARG A 246 -1.85 10.50 -14.05
C ARG A 246 -2.20 10.98 -12.64
N CYS A 247 -1.67 10.35 -11.59
CA CYS A 247 -1.86 10.77 -10.20
C CYS A 247 -1.16 12.10 -9.85
N CYS A 248 0.12 12.28 -10.22
CA CYS A 248 0.95 13.40 -9.74
C CYS A 248 0.91 14.65 -10.63
N ALA A 249 0.83 14.47 -11.95
CA ALA A 249 0.79 15.55 -12.94
C ALA A 249 -0.64 15.83 -13.44
N GLY A 250 -1.49 14.81 -13.48
CA GLY A 250 -2.87 14.91 -14.00
C GLY A 250 -2.95 14.65 -15.51
N THR A 251 -4.17 14.60 -16.05
CA THR A 251 -4.41 14.35 -17.49
C THR A 251 -4.06 15.55 -18.38
N GLN A 252 -4.09 16.75 -17.82
CA GLN A 252 -3.76 18.03 -18.47
C GLN A 252 -2.82 18.83 -17.58
N LEU A 253 -2.17 19.86 -18.15
CA LEU A 253 -1.46 20.89 -17.39
C LEU A 253 -2.38 21.50 -16.32
N GLU A 254 -1.81 22.02 -15.23
CA GLU A 254 -2.63 22.74 -14.25
C GLU A 254 -3.07 24.09 -14.83
N PRO A 255 -4.32 24.56 -14.63
CA PRO A 255 -4.79 25.83 -15.18
C PRO A 255 -3.89 27.02 -14.85
N TRP A 256 -3.32 27.03 -13.64
CA TRP A 256 -2.38 28.06 -13.21
C TRP A 256 -1.05 28.06 -13.98
N VAL A 257 -0.63 26.94 -14.54
CA VAL A 257 0.59 26.88 -15.37
C VAL A 257 0.34 27.59 -16.69
N ILE A 258 -0.87 27.43 -17.24
CA ILE A 258 -1.34 28.13 -18.44
C ILE A 258 -1.50 29.64 -18.17
N GLU A 259 -2.04 29.99 -17.00
CA GLU A 259 -2.13 31.38 -16.51
C GLU A 259 -0.74 32.00 -16.26
N ALA A 260 0.21 31.27 -15.68
CA ALA A 260 1.56 31.80 -15.41
C ALA A 260 2.32 32.18 -16.68
N ILE A 261 2.11 31.45 -17.79
CA ILE A 261 2.70 31.75 -19.09
C ILE A 261 1.85 32.71 -19.95
N SER A 262 0.78 33.31 -19.42
CA SER A 262 -0.06 34.24 -20.19
C SER A 262 0.54 35.64 -20.37
N ASN A 263 1.61 35.96 -19.63
CA ASN A 263 2.25 37.28 -19.62
C ASN A 263 3.25 37.52 -20.78
N CYS A 264 3.23 36.67 -21.83
CA CYS A 264 4.10 36.78 -23.00
C CYS A 264 3.30 37.09 -24.28
N THR A 265 3.98 37.21 -25.43
CA THR A 265 3.29 37.48 -26.71
C THR A 265 2.44 36.27 -27.14
N VAL A 266 1.36 36.51 -27.91
CA VAL A 266 0.40 35.46 -28.31
C VAL A 266 1.08 34.28 -29.04
N GLU A 267 2.08 34.56 -29.90
CA GLU A 267 2.84 33.51 -30.60
C GLU A 267 3.74 32.70 -29.65
N GLN A 268 4.39 33.36 -28.67
CA GLN A 268 5.20 32.68 -27.66
C GLN A 268 4.32 31.83 -26.73
N HIS A 269 3.15 32.33 -26.35
CA HIS A 269 2.20 31.63 -25.50
C HIS A 269 1.71 30.33 -26.15
N ASP A 270 1.24 30.40 -27.40
CA ASP A 270 0.77 29.22 -28.14
C ASP A 270 1.90 28.21 -28.39
N HIS A 271 3.12 28.67 -28.72
CA HIS A 271 4.28 27.79 -28.86
C HIS A 271 4.65 27.09 -27.55
N ALA A 272 4.78 27.83 -26.45
CA ALA A 272 5.09 27.28 -25.14
C ALA A 272 4.02 26.31 -24.65
N LEU A 273 2.73 26.66 -24.81
CA LEU A 273 1.61 25.81 -24.45
C LEU A 273 1.63 24.49 -25.23
N LYS A 274 1.91 24.51 -26.54
CA LYS A 274 2.07 23.31 -27.39
C LYS A 274 3.23 22.44 -26.92
N VAL A 275 4.42 23.03 -26.71
CA VAL A 275 5.62 22.31 -26.24
C VAL A 275 5.39 21.67 -24.87
N MET A 276 4.86 22.43 -23.90
CA MET A 276 4.59 21.95 -22.55
C MET A 276 3.51 20.87 -22.53
N THR A 277 2.46 21.01 -23.34
CA THR A 277 1.38 20.00 -23.44
C THR A 277 1.90 18.69 -24.03
N ALA A 278 2.78 18.73 -25.02
CA ALA A 278 3.40 17.54 -25.59
C ALA A 278 4.39 16.86 -24.63
N HIS A 279 5.27 17.63 -23.97
CA HIS A 279 6.16 17.11 -22.94
C HIS A 279 5.36 16.47 -21.78
N HIS A 280 4.24 17.08 -21.38
CA HIS A 280 3.31 16.51 -20.39
C HIS A 280 2.71 15.19 -20.90
N LYS A 281 2.10 15.18 -22.08
CA LYS A 281 1.46 14.00 -22.69
C LYS A 281 2.42 12.81 -22.85
N HIS A 282 3.64 13.06 -23.29
CA HIS A 282 4.66 12.02 -23.51
C HIS A 282 5.56 11.79 -22.28
N SER A 283 5.28 12.42 -21.14
CA SER A 283 6.08 12.34 -19.91
C SER A 283 6.39 10.90 -19.44
N PRO A 284 5.45 9.93 -19.48
CA PRO A 284 5.76 8.53 -19.14
C PRO A 284 6.82 7.90 -20.05
N GLU A 285 6.70 8.11 -21.36
CA GLU A 285 7.65 7.58 -22.36
C GLU A 285 9.00 8.27 -22.24
N LEU A 286 9.02 9.61 -22.09
CA LEU A 286 10.24 10.38 -21.84
C LEU A 286 10.97 9.90 -20.58
N MET A 287 10.26 9.52 -19.52
CA MET A 287 10.86 8.95 -18.30
C MET A 287 11.48 7.56 -18.55
N VAL A 288 10.84 6.70 -19.36
CA VAL A 288 11.44 5.43 -19.81
C VAL A 288 12.79 5.68 -20.50
N LYS A 289 12.88 6.70 -21.36
CA LYS A 289 14.11 7.03 -22.08
C LYS A 289 15.18 7.65 -21.19
N LYS A 290 14.81 8.65 -20.38
CA LYS A 290 15.70 9.32 -19.41
C LYS A 290 16.39 8.36 -18.44
N LEU A 291 15.77 7.22 -18.16
CA LEU A 291 16.30 6.18 -17.27
C LEU A 291 16.87 4.95 -18.00
N GLY A 292 16.93 4.95 -19.34
CA GLY A 292 17.45 3.81 -20.11
C GLY A 292 16.65 2.51 -19.94
N LEU A 293 15.32 2.61 -19.80
CA LEU A 293 14.38 1.50 -19.59
C LEU A 293 13.64 1.08 -20.88
N GLU A 294 14.04 1.59 -22.04
CA GLU A 294 13.41 1.33 -23.36
C GLU A 294 13.17 -0.16 -23.63
N ARG A 295 14.19 -0.99 -23.37
CA ARG A 295 14.14 -2.46 -23.62
C ARG A 295 13.11 -3.19 -22.74
N CYS A 296 12.79 -2.65 -21.57
CA CYS A 296 11.88 -3.26 -20.60
C CYS A 296 10.57 -2.47 -20.39
N LYS A 297 10.27 -1.49 -21.25
CA LYS A 297 9.10 -0.60 -21.12
C LYS A 297 7.76 -1.34 -20.97
N ASN A 298 7.60 -2.45 -21.69
CA ASN A 298 6.40 -3.30 -21.68
C ASN A 298 6.58 -4.57 -20.82
N THR A 299 7.73 -4.73 -20.15
CA THR A 299 8.01 -5.85 -19.25
C THR A 299 7.37 -5.59 -17.89
N ILE A 300 6.83 -6.64 -17.25
CA ILE A 300 6.31 -6.53 -15.88
C ILE A 300 7.43 -6.22 -14.88
N VAL A 301 7.14 -5.41 -13.88
CA VAL A 301 8.14 -5.03 -12.85
C VAL A 301 8.56 -6.24 -12.01
N GLY A 302 7.64 -7.16 -11.75
CA GLY A 302 7.90 -8.37 -10.96
C GLY A 302 8.19 -8.10 -9.47
N ASN A 303 8.55 -9.15 -8.76
CA ASN A 303 9.06 -9.13 -7.38
C ASN A 303 10.02 -10.31 -7.16
N ALA A 304 10.30 -10.70 -5.91
CA ALA A 304 11.19 -11.83 -5.62
C ALA A 304 10.66 -13.20 -6.10
N MET A 305 9.33 -13.35 -6.23
CA MET A 305 8.67 -14.62 -6.62
C MET A 305 8.27 -14.63 -8.10
N LEU A 306 7.84 -13.49 -8.63
CA LEU A 306 7.46 -13.31 -10.04
C LEU A 306 8.58 -12.57 -10.77
N ARG A 307 9.33 -13.29 -11.60
CA ARG A 307 10.39 -12.71 -12.44
C ARG A 307 9.83 -11.58 -13.32
N GLY A 308 10.47 -10.42 -13.25
CA GLY A 308 10.18 -9.25 -14.07
C GLY A 308 11.48 -8.60 -14.53
N VAL A 309 11.56 -7.27 -14.42
CA VAL A 309 12.80 -6.51 -14.66
C VAL A 309 13.88 -6.84 -13.62
N SER A 310 15.15 -6.59 -13.97
CA SER A 310 16.30 -6.80 -13.07
C SER A 310 16.28 -5.88 -11.84
N GLY A 311 17.15 -6.14 -10.86
CA GLY A 311 17.27 -5.31 -9.65
C GLY A 311 17.53 -3.84 -9.95
N GLY A 312 18.58 -3.54 -10.73
CA GLY A 312 18.93 -2.16 -11.11
C GLY A 312 17.92 -1.50 -12.04
N GLU A 313 17.21 -2.25 -12.89
CA GLU A 313 16.05 -1.71 -13.62
C GLU A 313 14.91 -1.35 -12.67
N ARG A 314 14.59 -2.20 -11.69
CA ARG A 314 13.52 -1.93 -10.72
C ARG A 314 13.83 -0.71 -9.84
N LYS A 315 15.09 -0.51 -9.43
CA LYS A 315 15.53 0.69 -8.71
C LYS A 315 15.34 1.96 -9.55
N ARG A 316 15.68 1.89 -10.85
CA ARG A 316 15.36 2.96 -11.82
C ARG A 316 13.84 3.21 -11.95
N VAL A 317 13.01 2.16 -11.99
CA VAL A 317 11.54 2.31 -11.95
C VAL A 317 11.07 3.04 -10.68
N THR A 318 11.66 2.76 -9.51
CA THR A 318 11.36 3.52 -8.27
C THR A 318 11.71 5.00 -8.39
N THR A 319 12.89 5.31 -8.93
CA THR A 319 13.32 6.70 -9.18
C THR A 319 12.35 7.43 -10.12
N GLY A 320 11.98 6.80 -11.24
CA GLY A 320 11.04 7.36 -12.21
C GLY A 320 9.64 7.57 -11.65
N GLU A 321 9.07 6.57 -10.96
CA GLU A 321 7.74 6.64 -10.36
C GLU A 321 7.63 7.82 -9.36
N MET A 322 8.64 8.02 -8.52
CA MET A 322 8.64 9.08 -7.50
C MET A 322 8.98 10.48 -8.06
N ALA A 323 9.51 10.58 -9.29
CA ALA A 323 9.89 11.84 -9.93
C ALA A 323 8.73 12.55 -10.65
N PHE A 324 7.58 11.90 -10.88
CA PHE A 324 6.47 12.50 -11.62
C PHE A 324 5.77 13.67 -10.89
N GLY A 325 5.25 14.60 -11.69
CA GLY A 325 4.60 15.83 -11.23
C GLY A 325 5.59 16.99 -11.08
N LEU A 326 5.14 18.09 -10.46
CA LEU A 326 5.95 19.30 -10.27
C LEU A 326 6.87 19.17 -9.03
N LYS A 327 7.78 18.18 -9.06
CA LYS A 327 8.84 18.06 -8.06
C LYS A 327 9.88 19.16 -8.28
N LYS A 328 10.20 19.87 -7.21
CA LYS A 328 11.24 20.92 -7.17
C LYS A 328 12.39 20.56 -6.23
N VAL A 329 12.14 19.66 -5.28
CA VAL A 329 13.17 19.02 -4.46
C VAL A 329 13.12 17.51 -4.71
N HIS A 330 14.26 16.90 -4.99
CA HIS A 330 14.40 15.45 -5.10
C HIS A 330 15.37 14.95 -4.03
N LEU A 331 14.87 14.15 -3.08
CA LEU A 331 15.66 13.50 -2.04
C LEU A 331 15.75 12.01 -2.38
N MET A 332 16.96 11.48 -2.54
CA MET A 332 17.18 10.14 -3.10
C MET A 332 18.05 9.27 -2.20
N ASP A 333 17.46 8.22 -1.62
CA ASP A 333 18.10 7.36 -0.61
C ASP A 333 18.76 6.12 -1.25
N GLU A 334 20.09 6.10 -1.26
CA GLU A 334 20.95 4.99 -1.68
C GLU A 334 20.60 4.43 -3.08
N ILE A 335 20.52 5.31 -4.08
CA ILE A 335 20.06 4.95 -5.43
C ILE A 335 21.03 4.13 -6.28
N SER A 336 22.30 4.00 -5.89
CA SER A 336 23.28 3.13 -6.56
C SER A 336 23.18 1.66 -6.14
N THR A 337 22.40 1.32 -5.11
CA THR A 337 22.28 -0.06 -4.62
C THR A 337 21.67 -0.98 -5.68
N GLY A 338 22.47 -1.94 -6.17
CA GLY A 338 22.06 -2.87 -7.23
C GLY A 338 22.14 -2.31 -8.67
N LEU A 339 22.80 -1.17 -8.88
CA LEU A 339 23.16 -0.67 -10.21
C LEU A 339 24.66 -0.85 -10.49
N ASP A 340 25.02 -0.90 -11.76
CA ASP A 340 26.39 -0.74 -12.24
C ASP A 340 26.82 0.73 -12.24
N ALA A 341 28.13 0.96 -12.31
CA ALA A 341 28.72 2.30 -12.28
C ALA A 341 28.26 3.18 -13.45
N ALA A 342 28.14 2.63 -14.66
CA ALA A 342 27.73 3.37 -15.85
C ALA A 342 26.26 3.81 -15.76
N ALA A 343 25.34 2.90 -15.43
CA ALA A 343 23.95 3.29 -15.20
C ALA A 343 23.78 4.29 -14.05
N THR A 344 24.61 4.19 -13.00
CA THR A 344 24.63 5.18 -11.91
C THR A 344 25.07 6.56 -12.43
N PHE A 345 26.15 6.62 -13.22
CA PHE A 345 26.62 7.86 -13.86
C PHE A 345 25.54 8.49 -14.75
N ASP A 346 24.92 7.72 -15.64
CA ASP A 346 23.87 8.21 -16.54
C ASP A 346 22.68 8.84 -15.80
N ILE A 347 22.23 8.20 -14.71
CA ILE A 347 21.14 8.72 -13.86
C ILE A 347 21.56 10.02 -13.18
N VAL A 348 22.73 10.04 -12.53
CA VAL A 348 23.22 11.21 -11.79
C VAL A 348 23.46 12.38 -12.73
N HIS A 349 24.01 12.14 -13.92
CA HIS A 349 24.20 13.13 -14.98
C HIS A 349 22.86 13.65 -15.55
N SER A 350 21.86 12.77 -15.70
CA SER A 350 20.49 13.19 -16.07
C SER A 350 19.82 14.02 -14.98
N LEU A 351 20.12 13.78 -13.70
CA LEU A 351 19.61 14.57 -12.57
C LEU A 351 20.35 15.90 -12.40
N GLN A 352 21.66 15.94 -12.69
CA GLN A 352 22.44 17.16 -12.80
C GLN A 352 21.85 18.08 -13.89
N SER A 353 21.54 17.51 -15.07
CA SER A 353 20.83 18.20 -16.15
C SER A 353 19.51 18.84 -15.70
N LEU A 354 18.74 18.12 -14.87
CA LEU A 354 17.47 18.58 -14.34
C LEU A 354 17.69 19.73 -13.32
N ALA A 355 18.67 19.60 -12.44
CA ALA A 355 19.08 20.65 -11.49
C ALA A 355 19.44 21.94 -12.22
N THR A 356 20.43 21.89 -13.12
CA THR A 356 20.95 23.08 -13.80
C THR A 356 19.90 23.79 -14.67
N ASN A 357 19.06 23.04 -15.39
CA ASN A 357 18.09 23.64 -16.32
C ASN A 357 16.77 24.09 -15.66
N PHE A 358 16.28 23.39 -14.63
CA PHE A 358 14.96 23.69 -14.02
C PHE A 358 15.04 24.30 -12.61
N HIS A 359 16.25 24.67 -12.17
CA HIS A 359 16.57 25.13 -10.82
C HIS A 359 16.01 24.22 -9.72
N THR A 360 16.01 22.90 -9.94
CA THR A 360 15.55 21.92 -8.95
C THR A 360 16.67 21.59 -7.96
N THR A 361 16.33 21.47 -6.68
CA THR A 361 17.24 21.05 -5.62
C THR A 361 17.32 19.52 -5.61
N VAL A 362 18.50 18.94 -5.82
CA VAL A 362 18.66 17.47 -5.87
C VAL A 362 19.68 17.02 -4.84
N VAL A 363 19.26 16.13 -3.94
CA VAL A 363 20.08 15.59 -2.84
C VAL A 363 20.08 14.07 -2.96
N ILE A 364 21.26 13.48 -3.12
CA ILE A 364 21.42 12.04 -3.35
C ILE A 364 22.36 11.45 -2.29
N SER A 365 21.89 10.45 -1.55
CA SER A 365 22.73 9.59 -0.71
C SER A 365 23.29 8.45 -1.55
N LEU A 366 24.61 8.30 -1.55
CA LEU A 366 25.32 7.18 -2.17
C LEU A 366 26.28 6.59 -1.13
N LEU A 367 26.39 5.26 -1.05
CA LEU A 367 27.28 4.63 -0.08
C LEU A 367 28.75 4.76 -0.50
N GLN A 368 29.10 4.33 -1.72
CA GLN A 368 30.47 4.43 -2.28
C GLN A 368 30.38 4.79 -3.77
N PRO A 369 30.33 6.09 -4.14
CA PRO A 369 30.30 6.51 -5.54
C PRO A 369 31.69 6.41 -6.21
N PRO A 370 31.79 5.89 -7.45
CA PRO A 370 33.00 5.97 -8.26
C PRO A 370 33.47 7.42 -8.49
N PRO A 371 34.76 7.67 -8.78
CA PRO A 371 35.29 9.02 -9.00
C PRO A 371 34.55 9.84 -10.06
N GLU A 372 34.16 9.20 -11.17
CA GLU A 372 33.37 9.83 -12.25
C GLU A 372 32.01 10.31 -11.76
N VAL A 373 31.34 9.53 -10.90
CA VAL A 373 30.05 9.86 -10.31
C VAL A 373 30.22 10.93 -9.23
N PHE A 374 31.27 10.86 -8.42
CA PHE A 374 31.61 11.86 -7.40
C PHE A 374 31.88 13.24 -8.03
N ALA A 375 32.52 13.29 -9.21
CA ALA A 375 32.82 14.53 -9.93
C ALA A 375 31.57 15.27 -10.46
N LEU A 376 30.41 14.61 -10.57
CA LEU A 376 29.16 15.26 -11.00
C LEU A 376 28.52 16.12 -9.90
N PHE A 377 28.94 15.99 -8.64
CA PHE A 377 28.32 16.69 -7.51
C PHE A 377 28.93 18.08 -7.28
N ASP A 378 28.04 19.02 -6.98
CA ASP A 378 28.36 20.41 -6.68
C ASP A 378 28.79 20.59 -5.22
N ASP A 379 28.06 19.96 -4.31
CA ASP A 379 28.22 20.07 -2.85
C ASP A 379 28.28 18.67 -2.23
N VAL A 380 28.97 18.54 -1.09
CA VAL A 380 29.08 17.30 -0.30
C VAL A 380 28.64 17.57 1.13
N LEU A 381 27.74 16.72 1.65
CA LEU A 381 27.32 16.62 3.04
C LEU A 381 27.85 15.31 3.63
N LEU A 382 28.79 15.38 4.56
CA LEU A 382 29.36 14.22 5.25
C LEU A 382 28.75 14.08 6.66
N LEU A 383 27.99 13.01 6.89
CA LEU A 383 27.33 12.69 8.15
C LEU A 383 27.98 11.52 8.88
N ASN A 384 28.33 11.71 10.16
CA ASN A 384 28.79 10.66 11.06
C ASN A 384 28.12 10.75 12.44
N ASP A 385 27.63 9.61 12.96
CA ASP A 385 26.88 9.49 14.22
C ASP A 385 25.90 10.66 14.53
N GLY A 386 25.08 11.05 13.54
CA GLY A 386 24.10 12.12 13.68
C GLY A 386 24.67 13.56 13.65
N HIS A 387 25.98 13.73 13.46
CA HIS A 387 26.66 15.01 13.29
C HIS A 387 27.07 15.26 11.82
N ILE A 388 27.23 16.54 11.46
CA ILE A 388 27.87 16.96 10.21
C ILE A 388 29.38 17.10 10.44
N MET A 389 30.20 16.34 9.69
CA MET A 389 31.65 16.51 9.63
C MET A 389 32.06 17.58 8.61
N TYR A 390 31.30 17.71 7.53
CA TYR A 390 31.50 18.71 6.48
C TYR A 390 30.20 18.95 5.71
N HIS A 391 29.92 20.19 5.34
CA HIS A 391 28.86 20.54 4.39
C HIS A 391 29.28 21.76 3.56
N GLY A 392 29.49 21.59 2.26
CA GLY A 392 29.94 22.66 1.38
C GLY A 392 30.38 22.18 -0.01
N PRO A 393 31.04 23.04 -0.81
CA PRO A 393 31.47 22.73 -2.17
C PRO A 393 32.40 21.52 -2.22
N ARG A 394 32.24 20.66 -3.23
CA ARG A 394 33.05 19.45 -3.42
C ARG A 394 34.54 19.77 -3.55
N GLU A 395 34.90 20.90 -4.17
CA GLU A 395 36.28 21.30 -4.42
C GLU A 395 37.06 21.62 -3.14
N GLN A 396 36.35 22.07 -2.09
CA GLN A 396 36.94 22.53 -0.81
C GLN A 396 37.03 21.41 0.23
N VAL A 397 36.47 20.23 -0.04
CA VAL A 397 36.42 19.14 0.95
C VAL A 397 37.81 18.58 1.27
N LEU A 398 38.68 18.45 0.27
CA LEU A 398 40.01 17.89 0.47
C LEU A 398 40.92 18.83 1.24
N SER A 399 40.93 20.13 0.91
CA SER A 399 41.70 21.14 1.66
C SER A 399 41.25 21.21 3.12
N PHE A 400 39.93 21.20 3.38
CA PHE A 400 39.39 21.23 4.74
C PHE A 400 39.88 20.06 5.62
N PHE A 401 40.00 18.84 5.07
CA PHE A 401 40.55 17.71 5.83
C PHE A 401 42.08 17.71 5.89
N GLN A 402 42.78 18.25 4.88
CA GLN A 402 44.22 18.47 4.90
C GLN A 402 44.64 19.48 5.98
N ASP A 403 43.89 20.56 6.16
CA ASP A 403 44.09 21.55 7.23
C ASP A 403 43.94 20.95 8.64
N MET A 404 43.25 19.81 8.76
CA MET A 404 43.12 19.02 10.00
C MET A 404 44.15 17.88 10.13
N GLY A 405 45.08 17.75 9.17
CA GLY A 405 46.16 16.74 9.17
C GLY A 405 45.85 15.44 8.42
N PHE A 406 44.68 15.33 7.76
CA PHE A 406 44.28 14.13 7.00
C PHE A 406 44.49 14.30 5.49
N VAL A 407 45.33 13.45 4.90
CA VAL A 407 45.68 13.54 3.47
C VAL A 407 45.14 12.32 2.72
N CYS A 408 44.36 12.55 1.67
CA CYS A 408 43.89 11.50 0.77
C CYS A 408 45.07 10.96 -0.08
N PRO A 409 45.39 9.64 -0.03
CA PRO A 409 46.45 9.06 -0.83
C PRO A 409 46.08 9.06 -2.33
N PRO A 410 47.06 9.17 -3.26
CA PRO A 410 46.79 9.32 -4.69
C PRO A 410 46.18 8.09 -5.38
N ARG A 411 46.08 6.95 -4.68
CA ARG A 411 45.42 5.71 -5.15
C ARG A 411 44.11 5.40 -4.40
N ARG A 412 43.62 6.32 -3.57
CA ARG A 412 42.36 6.18 -2.82
C ARG A 412 41.31 7.12 -3.42
N ASP A 413 40.12 6.58 -3.68
CA ASP A 413 39.00 7.40 -4.15
C ASP A 413 38.54 8.37 -3.05
N VAL A 414 38.25 9.61 -3.42
CA VAL A 414 37.94 10.70 -2.47
C VAL A 414 36.74 10.36 -1.59
N ALA A 415 35.65 9.83 -2.17
CA ALA A 415 34.47 9.47 -1.41
C ALA A 415 34.76 8.38 -0.36
N ASP A 416 35.60 7.40 -0.73
CA ASP A 416 36.02 6.30 0.14
C ASP A 416 36.92 6.78 1.28
N PHE A 417 37.84 7.72 1.01
CA PHE A 417 38.61 8.44 2.02
C PHE A 417 37.69 9.18 3.01
N LEU A 418 36.73 9.97 2.52
CA LEU A 418 35.80 10.73 3.36
C LEU A 418 34.93 9.82 4.26
N LEU A 419 34.60 8.61 3.80
CA LEU A 419 33.84 7.63 4.57
C LEU A 419 34.70 6.93 5.63
N ASP A 420 35.97 6.62 5.32
CA ASP A 420 36.89 6.02 6.28
C ASP A 420 37.25 6.99 7.42
N LEU A 421 37.28 8.31 7.17
CA LEU A 421 37.41 9.33 8.23
C LEU A 421 36.27 9.26 9.28
N GLY A 422 35.12 8.70 8.90
CA GLY A 422 34.03 8.43 9.84
C GLY A 422 34.21 7.18 10.71
N THR A 423 35.35 6.49 10.61
CA THR A 423 35.63 5.19 11.24
C THR A 423 37.01 5.14 11.90
N ASP A 424 37.26 4.06 12.64
CA ASP A 424 38.57 3.78 13.26
C ASP A 424 39.75 3.70 12.26
N LYS A 425 39.48 3.61 10.94
CA LYS A 425 40.51 3.66 9.89
C LYS A 425 41.12 5.04 9.66
N GLN A 426 40.56 6.09 10.24
CA GLN A 426 41.07 7.47 10.13
C GLN A 426 42.57 7.63 10.39
N HIS A 427 43.16 6.79 11.26
CA HIS A 427 44.60 6.78 11.56
C HIS A 427 45.50 6.53 10.33
N VAL A 428 45.01 5.81 9.31
CA VAL A 428 45.78 5.48 8.09
C VAL A 428 46.05 6.73 7.23
N TYR A 429 45.26 7.79 7.42
CA TYR A 429 45.30 9.00 6.60
C TYR A 429 46.01 10.19 7.25
N ILE A 430 46.58 9.99 8.44
CA ILE A 430 47.35 11.02 9.14
C ILE A 430 48.66 11.26 8.37
N ALA A 431 48.92 12.52 8.00
CA ALA A 431 50.19 12.90 7.40
C ALA A 431 51.37 12.62 8.35
N PRO A 432 52.50 12.03 7.89
CA PRO A 432 53.65 11.72 8.76
C PRO A 432 54.18 12.92 9.55
N GLU A 433 54.15 14.10 8.94
CA GLU A 433 54.55 15.39 9.53
C GLU A 433 53.69 15.79 10.73
N HIS A 434 52.41 15.38 10.74
CA HIS A 434 51.44 15.71 11.76
C HIS A 434 51.35 14.65 12.88
N LEU A 435 52.11 13.55 12.78
CA LEU A 435 52.09 12.45 13.76
C LEU A 435 52.43 12.93 15.19
N HIS A 436 53.31 13.93 15.32
CA HIS A 436 53.65 14.56 16.61
C HIS A 436 52.50 15.39 17.22
N HIS A 437 51.55 15.85 16.41
CA HIS A 437 50.38 16.62 16.81
C HIS A 437 49.12 15.76 16.99
N ALA A 438 49.23 14.43 17.04
CA ALA A 438 48.08 13.53 17.15
C ALA A 438 47.09 13.87 18.29
N LYS A 439 47.56 14.46 19.41
CA LYS A 439 46.68 14.91 20.51
C LYS A 439 45.71 16.04 20.15
N SER A 440 45.92 16.79 19.06
CA SER A 440 45.05 17.89 18.62
C SER A 440 44.12 17.52 17.45
N MET A 441 44.21 16.31 16.90
CA MET A 441 43.36 15.86 15.80
C MET A 441 41.96 15.42 16.28
N PRO A 442 40.91 15.57 15.45
CA PRO A 442 39.61 14.94 15.72
C PRO A 442 39.71 13.43 15.55
N PHE A 443 39.07 12.69 16.47
CA PHE A 443 38.86 11.25 16.31
C PHE A 443 37.39 10.85 16.54
N LEU A 444 36.62 11.65 17.29
CA LEU A 444 35.20 11.43 17.51
C LEU A 444 34.36 12.35 16.60
N ALA A 445 33.16 11.89 16.22
CA ALA A 445 32.25 12.63 15.33
C ALA A 445 31.87 14.03 15.87
N THR A 446 31.80 14.18 17.20
CA THR A 446 31.64 15.46 17.89
C THR A 446 32.75 16.45 17.55
N ASP A 447 33.99 15.99 17.55
CA ASP A 447 35.16 16.86 17.46
C ASP A 447 35.39 17.30 16.01
N PHE A 448 35.02 16.47 15.04
CA PHE A 448 34.90 16.90 13.63
C PHE A 448 33.80 17.95 13.47
N ALA A 449 32.64 17.76 14.10
CA ALA A 449 31.53 18.70 14.00
C ALA A 449 31.82 20.06 14.66
N GLU A 450 32.54 20.09 15.77
CA GLU A 450 33.03 21.33 16.38
C GLU A 450 34.01 22.07 15.47
N ARG A 451 34.96 21.36 14.85
CA ARG A 451 35.91 21.96 13.90
C ARG A 451 35.19 22.50 12.66
N PHE A 452 34.19 21.77 12.15
CA PHE A 452 33.31 22.26 11.09
C PHE A 452 32.56 23.53 11.50
N ARG A 453 31.93 23.57 12.69
CA ARG A 453 31.23 24.76 13.22
C ARG A 453 32.13 26.00 13.37
N ARG A 454 33.44 25.82 13.54
CA ARG A 454 34.43 26.91 13.61
C ARG A 454 34.98 27.34 12.23
N SER A 455 34.69 26.58 11.17
CA SER A 455 35.23 26.82 9.83
C SER A 455 34.50 27.92 9.05
N ASP A 456 35.22 28.58 8.14
CA ASP A 456 34.66 29.57 7.21
C ASP A 456 33.53 29.02 6.34
N VAL A 457 33.54 27.71 6.05
CA VAL A 457 32.49 27.02 5.28
C VAL A 457 31.17 27.01 6.06
N TYR A 458 31.22 26.80 7.38
CA TYR A 458 30.05 26.90 8.24
C TYR A 458 29.60 28.35 8.43
N GLN A 459 30.52 29.31 8.60
CA GLN A 459 30.17 30.73 8.71
C GLN A 459 29.43 31.22 7.45
N LYS A 460 29.93 30.91 6.25
CA LYS A 460 29.20 31.16 4.98
C LYS A 460 27.83 30.50 4.95
N THR A 461 27.66 29.34 5.55
CA THR A 461 26.37 28.65 5.67
C THR A 461 25.41 29.37 6.63
N LEU A 462 25.92 29.92 7.75
CA LEU A 462 25.16 30.78 8.65
C LEU A 462 24.73 32.09 7.96
N GLU A 463 25.65 32.74 7.24
CA GLU A 463 25.38 33.95 6.44
C GLU A 463 24.26 33.70 5.42
N MET A 464 24.36 32.63 4.63
CA MET A 464 23.32 32.25 3.66
C MET A 464 21.98 31.91 4.33
N MET A 465 21.98 31.33 5.52
CA MET A 465 20.75 31.12 6.30
C MET A 465 20.16 32.42 6.84
N ALA A 466 20.99 33.43 7.13
CA ALA A 466 20.56 34.74 7.63
C ALA A 466 20.06 35.65 6.50
N THR A 467 20.61 35.55 5.29
CA THR A 467 20.08 36.29 4.12
C THR A 467 18.66 35.82 3.78
N PRO A 468 17.68 36.74 3.62
CA PRO A 468 16.35 36.37 3.17
C PRO A 468 16.41 35.72 1.79
N CYS A 469 15.47 34.82 1.51
CA CYS A 469 15.37 34.16 0.22
C CYS A 469 15.00 35.19 -0.86
N VAL A 470 15.65 35.13 -2.02
CA VAL A 470 15.39 36.11 -3.10
C VAL A 470 13.97 35.91 -3.61
N SER A 471 13.14 36.94 -3.41
CA SER A 471 11.69 36.90 -3.59
C SER A 471 11.24 37.07 -5.04
N SER A 472 11.56 36.10 -5.90
CA SER A 472 10.68 35.80 -7.03
C SER A 472 9.33 35.28 -6.51
N CYS A 473 8.23 35.62 -7.19
CA CYS A 473 6.81 35.57 -6.76
C CYS A 473 6.20 34.18 -6.38
N GLU A 474 6.91 33.34 -5.63
CA GLU A 474 6.71 31.88 -5.63
C GLU A 474 5.96 31.35 -4.41
N LEU A 475 6.00 32.05 -3.27
CA LEU A 475 5.37 31.62 -2.00
C LEU A 475 3.86 31.34 -2.17
N THR A 476 3.16 32.27 -2.83
CA THR A 476 1.72 32.20 -3.11
C THR A 476 1.35 31.10 -4.11
N VAL A 477 2.29 30.67 -4.97
CA VAL A 477 2.11 29.56 -5.91
C VAL A 477 2.13 28.21 -5.20
N LEU A 478 2.85 28.09 -4.08
CA LEU A 478 2.88 26.91 -3.21
C LEU A 478 1.67 26.89 -2.26
N GLU A 479 1.28 28.06 -1.74
CA GLU A 479 0.22 28.19 -0.74
C GLU A 479 -1.20 27.98 -1.30
N LYS A 480 -1.49 28.36 -2.54
CA LYS A 480 -2.85 28.21 -3.12
C LYS A 480 -3.19 26.80 -3.63
N ARG A 481 -2.39 25.76 -3.33
CA ARG A 481 -2.52 24.42 -3.94
C ARG A 481 -3.12 23.37 -3.00
N GLY A 482 -4.06 22.58 -3.52
CA GLY A 482 -4.62 21.42 -2.82
C GLY A 482 -3.60 20.29 -2.63
N VAL A 483 -3.82 19.46 -1.61
CA VAL A 483 -2.93 18.33 -1.22
C VAL A 483 -2.73 17.28 -2.33
N PHE A 484 -3.76 17.06 -3.15
CA PHE A 484 -3.75 16.12 -4.27
C PHE A 484 -3.93 16.89 -5.59
N ARG A 485 -3.38 16.36 -6.69
CA ARG A 485 -3.57 16.92 -8.03
C ARG A 485 -4.96 16.58 -8.60
N GLN A 486 -5.46 15.38 -8.35
CA GLN A 486 -6.75 14.88 -8.85
C GLN A 486 -7.92 15.18 -7.89
N THR A 487 -9.13 15.25 -8.47
CA THR A 487 -10.39 15.22 -7.71
C THR A 487 -10.69 13.81 -7.18
N PHE A 488 -11.61 13.68 -6.22
CA PHE A 488 -11.96 12.36 -5.65
C PHE A 488 -12.47 11.35 -6.69
N TYR A 489 -13.27 11.81 -7.66
CA TYR A 489 -13.79 10.95 -8.72
C TYR A 489 -12.71 10.53 -9.73
N GLN A 490 -11.74 11.40 -10.01
CA GLN A 490 -10.59 11.08 -10.86
C GLN A 490 -9.63 10.10 -10.16
N ASP A 491 -9.36 10.30 -8.87
CA ASP A 491 -8.63 9.36 -8.00
C ASP A 491 -9.31 7.98 -8.09
N LEU A 492 -10.62 7.95 -7.83
CA LEU A 492 -11.42 6.72 -7.81
C LEU A 492 -11.42 6.00 -9.15
N ALA A 493 -11.65 6.70 -10.26
CA ALA A 493 -11.67 6.10 -11.59
C ALA A 493 -10.29 5.54 -11.97
N THR A 494 -9.21 6.31 -11.74
CA THR A 494 -7.82 5.88 -12.02
C THR A 494 -7.42 4.67 -11.16
N LEU A 495 -7.88 4.62 -9.91
CA LEU A 495 -7.66 3.49 -9.01
C LEU A 495 -8.49 2.26 -9.39
N LEU A 496 -9.76 2.43 -9.77
CA LEU A 496 -10.64 1.34 -10.20
C LEU A 496 -10.12 0.68 -11.47
N GLU A 497 -9.73 1.47 -12.46
CA GLU A 497 -9.06 1.01 -13.69
C GLU A 497 -7.83 0.14 -13.37
N ARG A 498 -6.94 0.64 -12.49
CA ARG A 498 -5.75 -0.10 -12.05
C ARG A 498 -6.09 -1.38 -11.27
N GLN A 499 -7.01 -1.32 -10.31
CA GLN A 499 -7.35 -2.50 -9.50
C GLN A 499 -8.04 -3.58 -10.32
N MET A 500 -8.92 -3.20 -11.27
CA MET A 500 -9.55 -4.14 -12.20
C MET A 500 -8.49 -4.83 -13.09
N LEU A 501 -7.55 -4.07 -13.65
CA LEU A 501 -6.43 -4.59 -14.43
C LEU A 501 -5.55 -5.56 -13.60
N LEU A 502 -5.22 -5.20 -12.35
CA LEU A 502 -4.44 -6.06 -11.45
C LEU A 502 -5.13 -7.39 -11.15
N THR A 503 -6.45 -7.38 -10.92
CA THR A 503 -7.23 -8.59 -10.65
C THR A 503 -7.38 -9.45 -11.91
N LEU A 504 -7.71 -8.85 -13.07
CA LEU A 504 -7.80 -9.57 -14.35
C LEU A 504 -6.47 -10.22 -14.77
N ARG A 505 -5.34 -9.55 -14.53
CA ARG A 505 -4.00 -10.12 -14.77
C ARG A 505 -3.57 -11.16 -13.73
N ASN A 506 -4.35 -11.40 -12.69
CA ASN A 506 -4.13 -12.52 -11.77
C ASN A 506 -4.78 -13.81 -12.29
N THR A 507 -4.49 -14.15 -13.56
CA THR A 507 -5.11 -15.28 -14.29
C THR A 507 -4.94 -16.61 -13.57
N ALA A 508 -3.78 -16.88 -12.95
CA ALA A 508 -3.55 -18.09 -12.17
C ALA A 508 -4.49 -18.19 -10.95
N PHE A 509 -4.72 -17.09 -10.23
CA PHE A 509 -5.68 -17.04 -9.12
C PHE A 509 -7.12 -17.18 -9.63
N LEU A 510 -7.49 -16.42 -10.66
CA LEU A 510 -8.84 -16.40 -11.21
C LEU A 510 -9.24 -17.75 -11.83
N ALA A 511 -8.37 -18.38 -12.61
CA ALA A 511 -8.59 -19.70 -13.18
C ALA A 511 -8.61 -20.78 -12.10
N GLY A 512 -7.68 -20.74 -11.13
CA GLY A 512 -7.68 -21.67 -9.99
C GLY A 512 -8.96 -21.58 -9.17
N ARG A 513 -9.47 -20.36 -8.91
CA ARG A 513 -10.75 -20.12 -8.25
C ARG A 513 -11.93 -20.64 -9.07
N ALA A 514 -11.99 -20.34 -10.37
CA ALA A 514 -13.06 -20.80 -11.25
C ALA A 514 -13.13 -22.33 -11.34
N VAL A 515 -11.99 -23.01 -11.52
CA VAL A 515 -11.91 -24.48 -11.53
C VAL A 515 -12.32 -25.06 -10.17
N MET A 516 -11.79 -24.52 -9.06
CA MET A 516 -12.15 -24.94 -7.70
C MET A 516 -13.65 -24.82 -7.43
N VAL A 517 -14.26 -23.71 -7.87
CA VAL A 517 -15.70 -23.45 -7.75
C VAL A 517 -16.53 -24.46 -8.57
N ILE A 518 -16.18 -24.68 -9.84
CA ILE A 518 -16.92 -25.61 -10.70
C ILE A 518 -16.81 -27.05 -10.18
N VAL A 519 -15.61 -27.50 -9.82
CA VAL A 519 -15.39 -28.86 -9.30
C VAL A 519 -16.15 -29.10 -8.01
N MET A 520 -16.13 -28.14 -7.07
CA MET A 520 -16.86 -28.27 -5.80
C MET A 520 -18.38 -28.14 -5.98
N GLY A 521 -18.84 -27.31 -6.93
CA GLY A 521 -20.25 -27.25 -7.31
C GLY A 521 -20.76 -28.58 -7.86
N VAL A 522 -20.00 -29.22 -8.77
CA VAL A 522 -20.34 -30.55 -9.29
C VAL A 522 -20.27 -31.62 -8.20
N LEU A 523 -19.28 -31.55 -7.29
CA LEU A 523 -19.13 -32.50 -6.18
C LEU A 523 -20.34 -32.42 -5.24
N TYR A 524 -20.75 -31.23 -4.80
CA TYR A 524 -21.94 -31.05 -3.97
C TYR A 524 -23.22 -31.44 -4.73
N GLY A 525 -23.39 -30.98 -5.97
CA GLY A 525 -24.55 -31.29 -6.80
C GLY A 525 -24.73 -32.78 -7.09
N SER A 526 -23.65 -33.55 -7.23
CA SER A 526 -23.69 -35.01 -7.45
C SER A 526 -23.79 -35.83 -6.15
N THR A 527 -23.15 -35.37 -5.06
CA THR A 527 -23.28 -36.03 -3.73
C THR A 527 -24.70 -35.94 -3.19
N PHE A 528 -25.35 -34.80 -3.42
CA PHE A 528 -26.73 -34.53 -3.00
C PHE A 528 -27.67 -34.45 -4.20
N TRP A 529 -27.49 -35.36 -5.17
CA TRP A 529 -28.28 -35.42 -6.40
C TRP A 529 -29.76 -35.67 -6.10
N GLN A 530 -30.65 -34.79 -6.58
CA GLN A 530 -32.10 -34.86 -6.37
C GLN A 530 -32.47 -35.18 -4.91
N LEU A 531 -32.09 -34.28 -4.00
CA LEU A 531 -32.22 -34.48 -2.56
C LEU A 531 -33.67 -34.71 -2.11
N ASP A 532 -33.85 -35.51 -1.06
CA ASP A 532 -35.15 -35.70 -0.44
C ASP A 532 -35.48 -34.48 0.43
N ALA A 533 -36.42 -33.66 -0.03
CA ALA A 533 -36.87 -32.45 0.66
C ALA A 533 -37.55 -32.74 2.03
N THR A 534 -38.00 -33.97 2.29
CA THR A 534 -38.57 -34.36 3.58
C THR A 534 -37.49 -34.47 4.68
N ASN A 535 -36.22 -34.64 4.30
CA ASN A 535 -35.10 -34.65 5.23
C ASN A 535 -34.51 -33.24 5.37
N ALA A 536 -35.13 -32.41 6.22
CA ALA A 536 -34.69 -31.03 6.40
C ALA A 536 -33.25 -30.88 6.96
N GLN A 537 -32.71 -31.89 7.65
CA GLN A 537 -31.29 -31.88 8.04
C GLN A 537 -30.35 -31.94 6.82
N LEU A 538 -30.72 -32.74 5.80
CA LEU A 538 -29.97 -32.88 4.55
C LEU A 538 -29.98 -31.55 3.75
N VAL A 539 -31.16 -30.96 3.59
CA VAL A 539 -31.35 -29.70 2.85
C VAL A 539 -30.59 -28.55 3.50
N LEU A 540 -30.73 -28.39 4.82
CA LEU A 540 -30.03 -27.35 5.58
C LEU A 540 -28.51 -27.59 5.63
N GLY A 541 -28.07 -28.84 5.70
CA GLY A 541 -26.65 -29.19 5.65
C GLY A 541 -25.99 -28.84 4.33
N LEU A 542 -26.69 -29.03 3.20
CA LEU A 542 -26.21 -28.58 1.89
C LEU A 542 -26.21 -27.05 1.78
N LEU A 543 -27.27 -26.36 2.23
CA LEU A 543 -27.32 -24.89 2.23
C LEU A 543 -26.19 -24.28 3.09
N PHE A 544 -25.94 -24.85 4.27
CA PHE A 544 -24.81 -24.47 5.13
C PHE A 544 -23.47 -24.69 4.43
N SER A 545 -23.25 -25.87 3.83
CA SER A 545 -22.01 -26.20 3.12
C SER A 545 -21.76 -25.26 1.94
N CYS A 546 -22.81 -24.90 1.19
CA CYS A 546 -22.75 -23.93 0.09
C CYS A 546 -22.34 -22.53 0.57
N ALA A 547 -23.04 -22.02 1.59
CA ALA A 547 -22.76 -20.70 2.17
C ALA A 547 -21.35 -20.65 2.77
N MET A 548 -20.93 -21.70 3.49
CA MET A 548 -19.60 -21.81 4.09
C MET A 548 -18.50 -21.87 3.03
N PHE A 549 -18.66 -22.67 1.97
CA PHE A 549 -17.65 -22.85 0.92
C PHE A 549 -17.33 -21.53 0.18
N LEU A 550 -18.34 -20.83 -0.32
CA LEU A 550 -18.16 -19.55 -1.03
C LEU A 550 -17.54 -18.48 -0.10
N SER A 551 -18.04 -18.40 1.13
CA SER A 551 -17.60 -17.45 2.15
C SER A 551 -16.14 -17.67 2.57
N MET A 552 -15.80 -18.91 2.93
CA MET A 552 -14.45 -19.27 3.38
C MET A 552 -13.44 -19.22 2.22
N GLY A 553 -13.87 -19.42 0.96
CA GLY A 553 -13.04 -19.22 -0.22
C GLY A 553 -12.40 -17.82 -0.31
N GLN A 554 -13.04 -16.80 0.26
CA GLN A 554 -12.53 -15.42 0.26
C GLN A 554 -11.29 -15.24 1.16
N ALA A 555 -11.03 -16.16 2.09
CA ALA A 555 -9.82 -16.18 2.92
C ALA A 555 -8.52 -16.20 2.08
N SER A 556 -8.58 -16.81 0.89
CA SER A 556 -7.47 -16.89 -0.06
C SER A 556 -6.95 -15.52 -0.55
N GLN A 557 -7.74 -14.45 -0.41
CA GLN A 557 -7.35 -13.10 -0.84
C GLN A 557 -6.49 -12.36 0.21
N VAL A 558 -6.46 -12.82 1.47
CA VAL A 558 -5.73 -12.15 2.57
C VAL A 558 -4.25 -11.88 2.23
N PRO A 559 -3.43 -12.85 1.77
CA PRO A 559 -2.03 -12.57 1.41
C PRO A 559 -1.90 -11.50 0.32
N THR A 560 -2.76 -11.55 -0.71
CA THR A 560 -2.75 -10.58 -1.82
C THR A 560 -3.06 -9.17 -1.33
N PHE A 561 -4.04 -9.02 -0.44
CA PHE A 561 -4.32 -7.73 0.19
C PHE A 561 -3.18 -7.27 1.10
N MET A 562 -2.51 -8.18 1.81
CA MET A 562 -1.42 -7.82 2.73
C MET A 562 -0.16 -7.33 2.01
N ASP A 563 0.20 -7.93 0.89
CA ASP A 563 1.32 -7.54 0.03
C ASP A 563 1.08 -6.17 -0.62
N ALA A 564 -0.14 -5.90 -1.09
CA ALA A 564 -0.52 -4.63 -1.71
C ALA A 564 -0.36 -3.39 -0.80
N ARG A 565 -0.28 -3.58 0.53
CA ARG A 565 -0.20 -2.48 1.51
C ARG A 565 1.12 -1.73 1.46
N SER A 566 2.22 -2.39 1.11
CA SER A 566 3.55 -1.77 1.10
C SER A 566 3.62 -0.67 0.01
N VAL A 567 3.25 -1.04 -1.22
CA VAL A 567 3.05 -0.13 -2.36
C VAL A 567 2.05 0.98 -2.02
N PHE A 568 0.93 0.66 -1.35
CA PHE A 568 -0.03 1.66 -0.90
C PHE A 568 0.59 2.69 0.06
N TYR A 569 1.39 2.27 1.06
CA TYR A 569 2.04 3.20 1.99
C TYR A 569 3.08 4.09 1.28
N LYS A 570 3.86 3.53 0.35
CA LYS A 570 4.81 4.27 -0.51
C LYS A 570 4.10 5.36 -1.31
N GLN A 571 3.08 4.99 -2.09
CA GLN A 571 2.32 5.92 -2.94
C GLN A 571 1.51 6.93 -2.13
N ARG A 572 0.95 6.51 -0.98
CA ARG A 572 0.21 7.41 -0.08
C ARG A 572 1.11 8.42 0.62
N GLY A 573 2.35 8.05 0.97
CA GLY A 573 3.38 8.97 1.47
C GLY A 573 3.83 10.01 0.44
N SER A 574 3.66 9.72 -0.84
CA SER A 574 3.88 10.64 -1.97
C SER A 574 2.64 11.46 -2.37
N ASN A 575 1.53 11.39 -1.63
CA ASN A 575 0.23 11.99 -1.98
C ASN A 575 -0.28 11.65 -3.41
N PHE A 576 -0.07 10.42 -3.90
CA PHE A 576 -0.56 10.03 -5.23
C PHE A 576 -2.09 10.07 -5.34
N PHE A 577 -2.80 9.61 -4.30
CA PHE A 577 -4.26 9.51 -4.26
C PHE A 577 -4.79 9.47 -2.81
N ARG A 578 -6.09 9.73 -2.65
CA ARG A 578 -6.78 9.68 -1.35
C ARG A 578 -6.98 8.23 -0.88
N SER A 579 -6.72 7.97 0.40
CA SER A 579 -6.89 6.64 1.01
C SER A 579 -8.33 6.10 0.92
N SER A 580 -9.34 6.97 0.97
CA SER A 580 -10.76 6.58 0.82
C SER A 580 -11.08 6.11 -0.60
N ALA A 581 -10.52 6.76 -1.63
CA ALA A 581 -10.69 6.34 -3.02
C ALA A 581 -10.05 4.97 -3.27
N TYR A 582 -8.91 4.68 -2.64
CA TYR A 582 -8.27 3.35 -2.71
C TYR A 582 -9.14 2.25 -2.10
N VAL A 583 -9.65 2.45 -0.87
CA VAL A 583 -10.53 1.46 -0.23
C VAL A 583 -11.78 1.23 -1.06
N LEU A 584 -12.42 2.28 -1.59
CA LEU A 584 -13.63 2.16 -2.39
C LEU A 584 -13.35 1.47 -3.74
N ALA A 585 -12.30 1.85 -4.46
CA ALA A 585 -11.88 1.18 -5.70
C ALA A 585 -11.62 -0.33 -5.48
N SER A 586 -10.83 -0.69 -4.47
CA SER A 586 -10.57 -2.10 -4.11
C SER A 586 -11.84 -2.85 -3.70
N SER A 587 -12.84 -2.16 -3.11
CA SER A 587 -14.11 -2.77 -2.72
C SER A 587 -15.00 -3.07 -3.93
N VAL A 588 -15.15 -2.10 -4.84
CA VAL A 588 -15.97 -2.25 -6.06
C VAL A 588 -15.37 -3.30 -7.00
N THR A 589 -14.03 -3.39 -7.06
CA THR A 589 -13.32 -4.36 -7.91
C THR A 589 -13.68 -5.82 -7.59
N THR A 590 -14.08 -6.17 -6.37
CA THR A 590 -14.42 -7.58 -6.05
C THR A 590 -15.82 -7.99 -6.49
N PHE A 591 -16.70 -7.04 -6.85
CA PHE A 591 -18.12 -7.33 -7.14
C PHE A 591 -18.29 -8.22 -8.39
N PRO A 592 -17.67 -7.94 -9.56
CA PRO A 592 -17.87 -8.76 -10.76
C PRO A 592 -17.41 -10.21 -10.56
N PHE A 593 -16.30 -10.40 -9.84
CA PHE A 593 -15.76 -11.73 -9.54
C PHE A 593 -16.61 -12.47 -8.51
N GLY A 594 -17.14 -11.79 -7.49
CA GLY A 594 -18.07 -12.38 -6.53
C GLY A 594 -19.37 -12.84 -7.17
N ILE A 595 -19.93 -12.05 -8.09
CA ILE A 595 -21.11 -12.44 -8.90
C ILE A 595 -20.77 -13.67 -9.74
N MET A 596 -19.65 -13.66 -10.46
CA MET A 596 -19.21 -14.79 -11.29
C MET A 596 -19.03 -16.09 -10.46
N GLU A 597 -18.33 -16.03 -9.32
CA GLU A 597 -18.18 -17.19 -8.42
C GLU A 597 -19.52 -17.70 -7.90
N THR A 598 -20.42 -16.80 -7.48
CA THR A 598 -21.73 -17.18 -6.94
C THR A 598 -22.63 -17.80 -8.00
N VAL A 599 -22.68 -17.24 -9.22
CA VAL A 599 -23.49 -17.77 -10.32
C VAL A 599 -22.98 -19.13 -10.79
N LEU A 600 -21.66 -19.27 -10.99
CA LEU A 600 -21.07 -20.55 -11.44
C LEU A 600 -21.25 -21.66 -10.40
N PHE A 601 -21.04 -21.38 -9.11
CA PHE A 601 -21.24 -22.34 -8.05
C PHE A 601 -22.73 -22.65 -7.84
N GLY A 602 -23.51 -21.59 -7.62
CA GLY A 602 -24.90 -21.67 -7.17
C GLY A 602 -25.81 -22.29 -8.21
N ALA A 603 -25.63 -21.97 -9.51
CA ALA A 603 -26.43 -22.58 -10.57
C ALA A 603 -26.21 -24.10 -10.63
N VAL A 604 -24.95 -24.57 -10.56
CA VAL A 604 -24.63 -26.00 -10.62
C VAL A 604 -25.26 -26.75 -9.46
N VAL A 605 -25.07 -26.28 -8.21
CA VAL A 605 -25.63 -26.97 -7.04
C VAL A 605 -27.16 -26.91 -7.02
N TYR A 606 -27.75 -25.75 -7.32
CA TYR A 606 -29.21 -25.57 -7.24
C TYR A 606 -29.98 -26.56 -8.12
N TRP A 607 -29.56 -26.68 -9.39
CA TRP A 607 -30.25 -27.52 -10.37
C TRP A 607 -29.88 -29.01 -10.26
N MET A 608 -28.63 -29.37 -9.95
CA MET A 608 -28.24 -30.78 -9.75
C MET A 608 -28.87 -31.38 -8.49
N SER A 609 -28.94 -30.61 -7.40
CA SER A 609 -29.51 -31.10 -6.15
C SER A 609 -31.04 -31.12 -6.13
N GLY A 610 -31.73 -30.49 -7.08
CA GLY A 610 -33.19 -30.53 -7.14
C GLY A 610 -33.88 -29.59 -6.14
N TYR A 611 -33.31 -28.40 -5.91
CA TYR A 611 -34.02 -27.32 -5.21
C TYR A 611 -35.25 -26.86 -6.03
N VAL A 612 -36.19 -26.14 -5.40
CA VAL A 612 -37.48 -25.81 -6.03
C VAL A 612 -37.28 -25.04 -7.35
N ALA A 613 -37.83 -25.56 -8.44
CA ALA A 613 -37.67 -25.02 -9.80
C ALA A 613 -38.52 -23.75 -10.07
N LEU A 614 -38.35 -22.71 -9.25
CA LEU A 614 -38.99 -21.41 -9.39
C LEU A 614 -37.95 -20.28 -9.51
N VAL A 615 -38.21 -19.32 -10.40
CA VAL A 615 -37.23 -18.28 -10.78
C VAL A 615 -36.99 -17.27 -9.66
N ASP A 616 -38.03 -16.88 -8.91
CA ASP A 616 -37.93 -16.03 -7.72
C ASP A 616 -37.02 -16.70 -6.66
N ARG A 617 -37.27 -17.98 -6.38
CA ARG A 617 -36.51 -18.75 -5.37
C ARG A 617 -35.06 -18.96 -5.77
N PHE A 618 -34.78 -19.15 -7.06
CA PHE A 618 -33.43 -19.23 -7.60
C PHE A 618 -32.66 -17.89 -7.48
N VAL A 619 -33.30 -16.77 -7.81
CA VAL A 619 -32.68 -15.44 -7.69
C VAL A 619 -32.43 -15.08 -6.22
N VAL A 620 -33.37 -15.33 -5.32
CA VAL A 620 -33.20 -15.13 -3.87
C VAL A 620 -32.06 -16.00 -3.32
N PHE A 621 -31.95 -17.24 -3.77
CA PHE A 621 -30.85 -18.15 -3.40
C PHE A 621 -29.48 -17.58 -3.81
N LEU A 622 -29.32 -17.19 -5.08
CA LEU A 622 -28.06 -16.61 -5.57
C LEU A 622 -27.73 -15.28 -4.87
N LEU A 623 -28.71 -14.40 -4.68
CA LEU A 623 -28.51 -13.11 -4.02
C LEU A 623 -28.06 -13.29 -2.57
N THR A 624 -28.67 -14.21 -1.83
CA THR A 624 -28.33 -14.48 -0.41
C THR A 624 -26.92 -15.04 -0.28
N LEU A 625 -26.52 -15.97 -1.15
CA LEU A 625 -25.14 -16.47 -1.23
C LEU A 625 -24.13 -15.37 -1.56
N PHE A 626 -24.43 -14.52 -2.55
CA PHE A 626 -23.57 -13.41 -2.95
C PHE A 626 -23.37 -12.40 -1.83
N LEU A 627 -24.44 -12.01 -1.14
CA LEU A 627 -24.38 -11.08 0.00
C LEU A 627 -23.54 -11.64 1.16
N CYS A 628 -23.70 -12.94 1.46
CA CYS A 628 -22.88 -13.63 2.45
C CYS A 628 -21.38 -13.62 2.05
N GLN A 629 -21.07 -14.00 0.81
CA GLN A 629 -19.71 -13.96 0.26
C GLN A 629 -19.11 -12.54 0.35
N MET A 630 -19.86 -11.51 -0.05
CA MET A 630 -19.41 -10.11 -0.02
C MET A 630 -19.15 -9.58 1.39
N TRP A 631 -19.88 -10.06 2.40
CA TRP A 631 -19.58 -9.79 3.80
C TRP A 631 -18.21 -10.38 4.18
N PHE A 632 -17.94 -11.65 3.86
CA PHE A 632 -16.66 -12.29 4.19
C PHE A 632 -15.48 -11.65 3.45
N THR A 633 -15.64 -11.27 2.18
CA THR A 633 -14.65 -10.47 1.45
C THR A 633 -14.34 -9.15 2.19
N SER A 634 -15.36 -8.48 2.73
CA SER A 634 -15.21 -7.24 3.49
C SER A 634 -14.51 -7.47 4.85
N PHE A 635 -14.86 -8.56 5.55
CA PHE A 635 -14.24 -8.97 6.81
C PHE A 635 -12.75 -9.30 6.62
N PHE A 636 -12.40 -10.13 5.63
CA PHE A 636 -11.01 -10.50 5.36
C PHE A 636 -10.16 -9.33 4.85
N PHE A 637 -10.75 -8.39 4.09
CA PHE A 637 -10.09 -7.12 3.75
C PHE A 637 -9.80 -6.28 5.00
N CYS A 638 -10.77 -6.17 5.92
CA CYS A 638 -10.60 -5.49 7.20
C CYS A 638 -9.50 -6.14 8.05
N LEU A 639 -9.52 -7.47 8.22
CA LEU A 639 -8.48 -8.23 8.92
C LEU A 639 -7.09 -8.02 8.30
N SER A 640 -7.00 -8.03 6.97
CA SER A 640 -5.75 -7.74 6.23
C SER A 640 -5.25 -6.31 6.44
N SER A 641 -6.16 -5.35 6.67
CA SER A 641 -5.80 -3.96 6.97
C SER A 641 -5.29 -3.78 8.41
N LEU A 642 -5.88 -4.50 9.38
CA LEU A 642 -5.58 -4.37 10.81
C LEU A 642 -4.37 -5.21 11.26
N ALA A 643 -4.19 -6.42 10.71
CA ALA A 643 -3.12 -7.32 11.13
C ALA A 643 -1.73 -6.81 10.68
N PRO A 644 -0.73 -6.69 11.56
CA PRO A 644 0.58 -6.13 11.20
C PRO A 644 1.33 -7.01 10.19
N SER A 645 1.34 -8.33 10.40
CA SER A 645 2.05 -9.34 9.59
C SER A 645 1.15 -10.51 9.19
N LEU A 646 1.50 -11.20 8.10
CA LEU A 646 0.76 -12.38 7.62
C LEU A 646 0.74 -13.52 8.67
N THR A 647 1.84 -13.65 9.43
CA THR A 647 2.00 -14.61 10.54
C THR A 647 0.99 -14.39 11.68
N ILE A 648 0.44 -13.19 11.82
CA ILE A 648 -0.62 -12.87 12.79
C ILE A 648 -1.99 -12.97 12.11
N ALA A 649 -2.11 -12.49 10.86
CA ALA A 649 -3.38 -12.52 10.11
C ALA A 649 -3.91 -13.95 9.91
N GLN A 650 -3.07 -14.92 9.50
CA GLN A 650 -3.51 -16.27 9.17
C GLN A 650 -4.10 -17.03 10.39
N PRO A 651 -3.45 -17.08 11.57
CA PRO A 651 -4.06 -17.72 12.73
C PRO A 651 -5.33 -17.00 13.23
N THR A 652 -5.37 -15.66 13.22
CA THR A 652 -6.58 -14.90 13.58
C THR A 652 -7.73 -15.17 12.60
N MET A 653 -7.43 -15.31 11.30
CA MET A 653 -8.38 -15.69 10.26
C MET A 653 -8.96 -17.09 10.52
N MET A 654 -8.12 -18.09 10.80
CA MET A 654 -8.58 -19.45 11.10
C MET A 654 -9.44 -19.51 12.38
N MET A 655 -9.04 -18.79 13.43
CA MET A 655 -9.85 -18.67 14.65
C MET A 655 -11.20 -18.01 14.36
N SER A 656 -11.23 -16.93 13.57
CA SER A 656 -12.47 -16.25 13.22
C SER A 656 -13.41 -17.14 12.41
N ILE A 657 -12.87 -17.92 11.45
CA ILE A 657 -13.63 -18.92 10.68
C ILE A 657 -14.24 -19.97 11.61
N LEU A 658 -13.48 -20.51 12.57
CA LEU A 658 -14.00 -21.49 13.54
C LEU A 658 -15.19 -20.93 14.34
N PHE A 659 -15.10 -19.69 14.83
CA PHE A 659 -16.20 -19.06 15.57
C PHE A 659 -17.43 -18.83 14.67
N PHE A 660 -17.27 -18.31 13.44
CA PHE A 660 -18.40 -18.15 12.51
C PHE A 660 -19.01 -19.48 12.06
N MET A 661 -18.22 -20.56 11.99
CA MET A 661 -18.71 -21.91 11.69
C MET A 661 -19.51 -22.48 12.86
N LEU A 662 -18.97 -22.43 14.08
CA LEU A 662 -19.53 -23.04 15.29
C LEU A 662 -20.85 -22.36 15.70
N PHE A 663 -20.86 -21.03 15.78
CA PHE A 663 -22.02 -20.23 16.19
C PHE A 663 -22.91 -19.83 15.00
N SER A 664 -23.01 -20.70 13.99
CA SER A 664 -23.88 -20.50 12.81
C SER A 664 -25.34 -20.91 13.04
N GLY A 665 -25.64 -21.62 14.12
CA GLY A 665 -26.96 -22.20 14.37
C GLY A 665 -27.18 -23.58 13.75
N PHE A 666 -26.23 -24.06 12.93
CA PHE A 666 -26.29 -25.39 12.31
C PHE A 666 -25.52 -26.46 13.11
N LEU A 667 -24.27 -26.19 13.47
CA LEU A 667 -23.44 -27.14 14.26
C LEU A 667 -23.79 -27.12 15.74
N LEU A 668 -23.86 -25.92 16.33
CA LEU A 668 -24.52 -25.70 17.62
C LEU A 668 -25.86 -25.04 17.35
N THR A 669 -26.93 -25.70 17.76
CA THR A 669 -28.27 -25.12 17.79
C THR A 669 -28.35 -24.01 18.83
N LYS A 670 -29.18 -22.99 18.61
CA LYS A 670 -29.18 -21.81 19.48
C LYS A 670 -29.50 -22.10 20.95
N SER A 671 -30.36 -23.09 21.21
CA SER A 671 -30.69 -23.54 22.57
C SER A 671 -29.51 -24.18 23.30
N ALA A 672 -28.50 -24.67 22.58
CA ALA A 672 -27.26 -25.19 23.14
C ALA A 672 -26.15 -24.11 23.25
N ILE A 673 -26.34 -22.92 22.70
CA ILE A 673 -25.39 -21.80 22.83
C ILE A 673 -25.60 -21.14 24.20
N PRO A 674 -24.59 -21.06 25.07
CA PRO A 674 -24.70 -20.35 26.33
C PRO A 674 -25.06 -18.87 26.13
N GLU A 675 -25.90 -18.31 27.00
CA GLU A 675 -26.44 -16.95 26.83
C GLU A 675 -25.36 -15.86 26.61
N TYR A 676 -24.21 -16.00 27.26
CA TYR A 676 -23.08 -15.07 27.13
C TYR A 676 -22.34 -15.13 25.78
N PHE A 677 -22.59 -16.15 24.94
CA PHE A 677 -22.14 -16.22 23.54
C PHE A 677 -23.25 -15.93 22.53
N LEU A 678 -24.51 -15.75 22.97
CA LEU A 678 -25.65 -15.57 22.08
C LEU A 678 -25.54 -14.32 21.20
N TRP A 679 -24.83 -13.29 21.63
CA TRP A 679 -24.54 -12.11 20.80
C TRP A 679 -23.74 -12.45 19.53
N PHE A 680 -22.83 -13.42 19.60
CA PHE A 680 -22.00 -13.79 18.45
C PHE A 680 -22.85 -14.46 17.36
N TYR A 681 -23.83 -15.29 17.76
CA TYR A 681 -24.81 -15.89 16.85
C TYR A 681 -25.53 -14.82 16.01
N TRP A 682 -25.94 -13.70 16.63
CA TRP A 682 -26.65 -12.64 15.94
C TRP A 682 -25.79 -11.78 15.01
N ILE A 683 -24.49 -11.62 15.29
CA ILE A 683 -23.55 -10.93 14.39
C ILE A 683 -23.20 -11.80 13.17
N ASN A 684 -23.30 -13.12 13.30
CA ASN A 684 -22.80 -14.07 12.32
C ASN A 684 -23.58 -14.04 10.99
N PRO A 685 -22.94 -13.69 9.85
CA PRO A 685 -23.61 -13.68 8.54
C PRO A 685 -24.05 -15.07 8.06
N LEU A 686 -23.39 -16.15 8.50
CA LEU A 686 -23.76 -17.50 8.11
C LEU A 686 -25.11 -17.89 8.70
N ALA A 687 -25.37 -17.52 9.96
CA ALA A 687 -26.65 -17.77 10.62
C ALA A 687 -27.84 -17.12 9.86
N TRP A 688 -27.64 -15.88 9.43
CA TRP A 688 -28.62 -15.16 8.61
C TRP A 688 -28.78 -15.75 7.22
N CYS A 689 -27.67 -16.11 6.56
CA CYS A 689 -27.67 -16.76 5.24
C CYS A 689 -28.47 -18.09 5.27
N ILE A 690 -28.18 -18.97 6.23
CA ILE A 690 -28.89 -20.26 6.39
C ILE A 690 -30.38 -20.02 6.62
N ARG A 691 -30.75 -19.06 7.48
CA ARG A 691 -32.16 -18.70 7.77
C ARG A 691 -32.89 -18.15 6.54
N GLY A 692 -32.25 -17.27 5.77
CA GLY A 692 -32.84 -16.74 4.54
C GLY A 692 -33.05 -17.84 3.49
N LEU A 693 -32.05 -18.71 3.31
CA LEU A 693 -32.13 -19.82 2.36
C LEU A 693 -33.13 -20.91 2.79
N SER A 694 -33.29 -21.18 4.09
CA SER A 694 -34.26 -22.16 4.57
C SER A 694 -35.70 -21.68 4.40
N ILE A 695 -35.99 -20.41 4.72
CA ILE A 695 -37.29 -19.79 4.44
C ILE A 695 -37.56 -19.83 2.94
N ASN A 696 -36.59 -19.42 2.12
CA ASN A 696 -36.72 -19.39 0.66
C ASN A 696 -37.11 -20.76 0.07
N GLN A 697 -36.53 -21.85 0.58
CA GLN A 697 -36.87 -23.21 0.14
C GLN A 697 -38.22 -23.70 0.69
N TYR A 698 -38.44 -23.65 2.01
CA TYR A 698 -39.59 -24.33 2.64
C TYR A 698 -40.93 -23.58 2.55
N THR A 699 -40.91 -22.26 2.32
CA THR A 699 -42.12 -21.45 2.02
C THR A 699 -42.52 -21.48 0.54
N ALA A 700 -41.95 -22.37 -0.26
CA ALA A 700 -42.27 -22.47 -1.67
C ALA A 700 -43.61 -23.24 -1.88
N PRO A 701 -44.42 -22.87 -2.90
CA PRO A 701 -45.71 -23.52 -3.15
C PRO A 701 -45.74 -25.05 -3.17
N PRO A 702 -44.71 -25.78 -3.67
CA PRO A 702 -44.72 -27.26 -3.66
C PRO A 702 -44.73 -27.91 -2.28
N PHE A 703 -44.35 -27.17 -1.22
CA PHE A 703 -44.35 -27.66 0.17
C PHE A 703 -45.56 -27.16 0.98
N ASN A 704 -46.35 -26.24 0.43
CA ASN A 704 -47.56 -25.72 1.07
C ASN A 704 -48.74 -26.69 0.88
N VAL A 705 -48.58 -27.93 1.36
CA VAL A 705 -49.54 -29.03 1.24
C VAL A 705 -49.61 -29.85 2.52
N CYS A 706 -50.79 -30.38 2.85
CA CYS A 706 -50.96 -31.29 3.98
C CYS A 706 -50.36 -32.68 3.75
N VAL A 707 -50.51 -33.24 2.54
CA VAL A 707 -49.97 -34.56 2.21
C VAL A 707 -48.81 -34.41 1.24
N TYR A 708 -47.62 -34.86 1.63
CA TYR A 708 -46.41 -34.84 0.80
C TYR A 708 -45.69 -36.18 0.90
N ALA A 709 -45.28 -36.75 -0.23
CA ALA A 709 -44.61 -38.05 -0.33
C ALA A 709 -45.30 -39.22 0.44
N GLY A 710 -46.64 -39.16 0.57
CA GLY A 710 -47.43 -40.17 1.29
C GLY A 710 -47.53 -39.96 2.82
N VAL A 711 -46.96 -38.89 3.36
CA VAL A 711 -47.10 -38.50 4.77
C VAL A 711 -48.09 -37.34 4.90
N ASP A 712 -49.07 -37.48 5.79
CA ASP A 712 -49.98 -36.39 6.18
C ASP A 712 -49.36 -35.60 7.35
N TYR A 713 -48.92 -34.39 7.05
CA TYR A 713 -48.31 -33.45 7.99
C TYR A 713 -49.37 -32.71 8.80
N CYS A 714 -50.52 -32.38 8.21
CA CYS A 714 -51.60 -31.68 8.92
C CYS A 714 -52.22 -32.55 10.01
N ALA A 715 -52.45 -33.84 9.75
CA ALA A 715 -52.88 -34.78 10.77
C ALA A 715 -51.82 -35.02 11.87
N ARG A 716 -50.53 -34.94 11.52
CA ARG A 716 -49.40 -35.26 12.42
C ARG A 716 -48.92 -34.07 13.26
N PHE A 717 -49.07 -32.84 12.76
CA PHE A 717 -48.51 -31.61 13.34
C PHE A 717 -49.58 -30.52 13.53
N GLN A 718 -50.79 -30.90 13.96
CA GLN A 718 -51.86 -29.97 14.39
C GLN A 718 -52.26 -28.94 13.31
N GLY A 719 -52.48 -29.40 12.09
CA GLY A 719 -52.87 -28.57 10.94
C GLY A 719 -51.70 -27.94 10.16
N GLN A 720 -50.45 -28.13 10.58
CA GLN A 720 -49.31 -27.56 9.84
C GLN A 720 -49.03 -28.29 8.52
N THR A 721 -48.78 -27.52 7.47
CA THR A 721 -48.35 -28.02 6.15
C THR A 721 -46.96 -28.65 6.21
N MET A 722 -46.55 -29.38 5.17
CA MET A 722 -45.19 -29.92 5.08
C MET A 722 -44.11 -28.83 5.19
N GLY A 723 -44.28 -27.71 4.50
CA GLY A 723 -43.38 -26.56 4.53
C GLY A 723 -43.28 -25.92 5.92
N ASP A 724 -44.43 -25.66 6.55
CA ASP A 724 -44.48 -25.04 7.89
C ASP A 724 -43.96 -25.97 8.98
N SER A 725 -44.30 -27.26 8.93
CA SER A 725 -43.82 -28.24 9.91
C SER A 725 -42.32 -28.51 9.77
N MET A 726 -41.77 -28.60 8.54
CA MET A 726 -40.33 -28.71 8.31
C MET A 726 -39.58 -27.43 8.71
N TYR A 727 -40.16 -26.27 8.41
CA TYR A 727 -39.63 -24.99 8.87
C TYR A 727 -39.63 -24.93 10.40
N MET A 728 -40.75 -25.25 11.07
CA MET A 728 -40.89 -25.21 12.54
C MET A 728 -40.01 -26.25 13.26
N LEU A 729 -39.83 -27.44 12.70
CA LEU A 729 -38.93 -28.48 13.24
C LEU A 729 -37.49 -27.96 13.39
N PHE A 730 -37.06 -27.06 12.50
CA PHE A 730 -35.73 -26.44 12.55
C PHE A 730 -35.73 -24.99 13.08
N ALA A 731 -36.83 -24.25 12.98
CA ALA A 731 -37.01 -22.94 13.59
C ALA A 731 -37.25 -23.02 15.11
N GLY A 732 -37.64 -24.18 15.63
CA GLY A 732 -37.56 -24.50 17.07
C GLY A 732 -36.14 -24.36 17.64
N PHE A 733 -35.10 -24.42 16.79
CA PHE A 733 -33.73 -24.11 17.16
C PHE A 733 -33.33 -22.64 16.94
N ASN A 734 -34.26 -21.74 16.57
CA ASN A 734 -34.00 -20.31 16.39
C ASN A 734 -35.26 -19.43 16.54
N PRO A 735 -35.52 -18.84 17.72
CA PRO A 735 -36.76 -18.12 18.01
C PRO A 735 -36.93 -16.82 17.20
N PRO A 736 -38.18 -16.35 17.03
CA PRO A 736 -38.54 -15.14 16.28
C PRO A 736 -37.85 -13.87 16.77
N ALA A 737 -37.81 -12.83 15.93
CA ALA A 737 -37.13 -11.56 16.26
C ALA A 737 -37.81 -10.82 17.43
N GLY A 738 -39.11 -11.02 17.62
CA GLY A 738 -39.85 -10.57 18.81
C GLY A 738 -39.31 -11.15 20.12
N ASN A 739 -38.78 -12.38 20.10
CA ASN A 739 -38.27 -13.12 21.25
C ASN A 739 -36.78 -12.87 21.54
N ILE A 740 -36.17 -11.84 20.95
CA ILE A 740 -34.81 -11.40 21.29
C ILE A 740 -34.87 -10.68 22.65
N PRO A 741 -34.13 -11.13 23.69
CA PRO A 741 -34.08 -10.43 24.97
C PRO A 741 -33.67 -8.98 24.78
N THR A 742 -34.32 -8.05 25.49
CA THR A 742 -34.12 -6.59 25.33
C THR A 742 -32.66 -6.18 25.46
N ALA A 743 -31.89 -6.82 26.33
CA ALA A 743 -30.45 -6.61 26.50
C ALA A 743 -29.60 -6.88 25.23
N TYR A 744 -30.09 -7.70 24.30
CA TYR A 744 -29.37 -8.10 23.09
C TYR A 744 -29.98 -7.57 21.78
N LYS A 745 -31.12 -6.87 21.82
CA LYS A 745 -31.77 -6.29 20.61
C LYS A 745 -30.85 -5.35 19.82
N TRP A 746 -29.94 -4.64 20.47
CA TRP A 746 -28.98 -3.75 19.80
C TRP A 746 -28.02 -4.49 18.83
N ILE A 747 -27.74 -5.78 19.06
CA ILE A 747 -26.85 -6.57 18.19
C ILE A 747 -27.55 -6.95 16.87
N HIS A 748 -28.86 -7.23 16.93
CA HIS A 748 -29.69 -7.47 15.74
C HIS A 748 -29.62 -6.28 14.75
N TYR A 749 -29.52 -5.07 15.30
CA TYR A 749 -29.37 -3.83 14.53
C TYR A 749 -27.94 -3.50 14.06
N ILE A 750 -26.95 -4.34 14.35
CA ILE A 750 -25.54 -4.12 13.91
C ILE A 750 -25.12 -5.15 12.85
N ALA A 751 -25.79 -6.30 12.77
CA ALA A 751 -25.47 -7.36 11.82
C ALA A 751 -25.94 -7.02 10.39
N PRO A 752 -25.08 -6.65 9.42
CA PRO A 752 -25.54 -6.15 8.12
C PRO A 752 -26.50 -7.10 7.36
N PRO A 753 -26.34 -8.43 7.41
CA PRO A 753 -27.25 -9.35 6.73
C PRO A 753 -28.72 -9.29 7.18
N THR A 754 -29.02 -8.83 8.41
CA THR A 754 -30.42 -8.70 8.89
C THR A 754 -31.20 -7.79 7.97
N TYR A 755 -30.65 -6.62 7.68
CA TYR A 755 -31.26 -5.60 6.86
C TYR A 755 -31.44 -6.02 5.41
N SER A 756 -30.47 -6.71 4.81
CA SER A 756 -30.63 -7.21 3.44
C SER A 756 -31.69 -8.31 3.34
N ILE A 757 -31.80 -9.19 4.34
CA ILE A 757 -32.82 -10.26 4.34
C ILE A 757 -34.19 -9.69 4.73
N SER A 758 -34.24 -8.74 5.67
CA SER A 758 -35.46 -8.02 6.07
C SER A 758 -36.05 -7.25 4.89
N ALA A 759 -35.26 -6.42 4.21
CA ALA A 759 -35.72 -5.69 3.03
C ALA A 759 -36.22 -6.63 1.91
N LEU A 760 -35.50 -7.73 1.66
CA LEU A 760 -35.88 -8.72 0.63
C LEU A 760 -37.16 -9.49 0.99
N ALA A 761 -37.25 -9.98 2.23
CA ALA A 761 -38.41 -10.72 2.71
C ALA A 761 -39.65 -9.82 2.85
N ALA A 762 -39.46 -8.58 3.28
CA ALA A 762 -40.53 -7.59 3.35
C ALA A 762 -41.06 -7.26 1.95
N LEU A 763 -40.18 -6.99 0.96
CA LEU A 763 -40.57 -6.76 -0.44
C LEU A 763 -41.40 -7.92 -1.03
N VAL A 764 -41.03 -9.17 -0.76
CA VAL A 764 -41.68 -10.34 -1.37
C VAL A 764 -42.92 -10.82 -0.61
N PHE A 765 -42.94 -10.71 0.72
CA PHE A 765 -43.95 -11.35 1.58
C PHE A 765 -44.78 -10.39 2.44
N ALA A 766 -44.38 -9.12 2.61
CA ALA A 766 -45.10 -8.15 3.45
C ALA A 766 -45.78 -7.01 2.67
N GLU A 767 -45.68 -6.99 1.32
CA GLU A 767 -46.40 -6.02 0.50
C GLU A 767 -47.92 -6.28 0.56
N CYS A 768 -48.66 -5.30 1.08
CA CYS A 768 -50.12 -5.27 1.06
C CYS A 768 -50.61 -3.82 1.17
N PRO A 769 -51.20 -3.24 0.10
CA PRO A 769 -51.85 -1.92 0.12
C PRO A 769 -53.09 -1.88 1.02
N SER A 770 -53.44 -0.71 1.56
CA SER A 770 -54.63 -0.52 2.42
C SER A 770 -55.96 -0.75 1.71
N ASP A 771 -55.97 -0.63 0.38
CA ASP A 771 -57.17 -0.59 -0.45
C ASP A 771 -57.34 -1.89 -1.26
N ALA A 772 -56.59 -2.95 -0.90
CA ALA A 772 -56.67 -4.26 -1.52
C ALA A 772 -57.70 -5.12 -0.80
N ASP A 773 -58.86 -5.34 -1.43
CA ASP A 773 -59.94 -6.17 -0.89
C ASP A 773 -59.46 -7.55 -0.42
N GLU A 774 -60.06 -8.04 0.66
CA GLU A 774 -59.81 -9.37 1.26
C GLU A 774 -60.12 -10.54 0.29
N SER A 775 -60.75 -10.25 -0.84
CA SER A 775 -61.05 -11.19 -1.93
C SER A 775 -59.86 -11.45 -2.87
N GLY A 776 -58.74 -11.89 -2.30
CA GLY A 776 -57.69 -12.60 -3.06
C GLY A 776 -56.89 -11.75 -4.06
N GLY A 777 -56.60 -10.50 -3.71
CA GLY A 777 -55.79 -9.58 -4.53
C GLY A 777 -54.42 -10.12 -4.96
N THR A 778 -53.83 -9.46 -5.97
CA THR A 778 -52.59 -9.86 -6.66
C THR A 778 -51.35 -9.95 -5.76
N TYR A 779 -51.39 -9.30 -4.60
CA TYR A 779 -50.26 -9.17 -3.67
C TYR A 779 -50.20 -10.33 -2.68
N LEU A 780 -49.02 -10.93 -2.52
CA LEU A 780 -48.84 -12.13 -1.70
C LEU A 780 -49.07 -11.87 -0.20
N GLY A 781 -48.68 -10.67 0.28
CA GLY A 781 -48.76 -10.29 1.70
C GLY A 781 -50.18 -10.09 2.24
N CYS A 782 -51.15 -9.76 1.38
CA CYS A 782 -52.56 -9.60 1.79
C CYS A 782 -53.28 -10.92 2.02
N LYS A 783 -52.74 -12.05 1.56
CA LYS A 783 -53.44 -13.34 1.64
C LYS A 783 -53.48 -13.84 3.08
N VAL A 784 -54.67 -14.25 3.52
CA VAL A 784 -54.85 -14.97 4.79
C VAL A 784 -54.12 -16.31 4.68
N LEU A 785 -53.34 -16.66 5.70
CA LEU A 785 -52.66 -17.95 5.80
C LEU A 785 -53.72 -19.03 6.07
N ALA A 786 -53.94 -19.90 5.08
CA ALA A 786 -55.00 -20.91 5.13
C ALA A 786 -54.89 -21.88 6.33
N ASP A 787 -53.67 -22.10 6.83
CA ASP A 787 -53.33 -23.05 7.89
C ASP A 787 -52.40 -22.43 8.96
N ALA A 788 -52.71 -21.19 9.42
CA ALA A 788 -51.93 -20.53 10.46
C ALA A 788 -51.93 -21.34 11.79
N PRO A 789 -50.80 -21.42 12.53
CA PRO A 789 -50.76 -22.14 13.81
C PRO A 789 -51.81 -21.60 14.80
N PRO A 790 -52.52 -22.45 15.55
CA PRO A 790 -53.69 -22.06 16.38
C PRO A 790 -53.38 -21.06 17.51
N GLN A 791 -52.11 -20.74 17.72
CA GLN A 791 -51.61 -19.73 18.65
C GLN A 791 -51.83 -18.29 18.16
N TYR A 792 -52.11 -18.07 16.86
CA TYR A 792 -52.19 -16.75 16.24
C TYR A 792 -53.59 -16.33 15.75
N GLY A 793 -54.61 -17.16 15.94
CA GLY A 793 -55.99 -16.89 15.48
C GLY A 793 -56.21 -17.19 13.99
N SER A 794 -57.48 -17.23 13.58
CA SER A 794 -57.93 -17.73 12.27
C SER A 794 -57.83 -16.72 11.11
N GLU A 795 -57.37 -15.49 11.36
CA GLU A 795 -57.35 -14.38 10.38
C GLU A 795 -55.95 -13.75 10.27
N LEU A 796 -54.89 -14.57 10.33
CA LEU A 796 -53.52 -14.08 10.19
C LEU A 796 -53.14 -13.95 8.71
N THR A 797 -52.94 -12.73 8.23
CA THR A 797 -52.36 -12.47 6.90
C THR A 797 -50.86 -12.79 6.86
N LEU A 798 -50.35 -13.14 5.66
CA LEU A 798 -48.92 -13.39 5.46
C LEU A 798 -48.06 -12.19 5.92
N LYS A 799 -48.51 -10.96 5.66
CA LYS A 799 -47.90 -9.73 6.19
C LYS A 799 -47.83 -9.75 7.73
N ASN A 800 -48.96 -9.97 8.41
CA ASN A 800 -49.01 -9.96 9.88
C ASN A 800 -48.10 -11.05 10.49
N TYR A 801 -48.00 -12.21 9.84
CA TYR A 801 -47.07 -13.27 10.26
C TYR A 801 -45.60 -12.86 10.09
N VAL A 802 -45.22 -12.30 8.94
CA VAL A 802 -43.85 -11.85 8.65
C VAL A 802 -43.44 -10.69 9.56
N GLU A 803 -44.32 -9.72 9.78
CA GLU A 803 -44.08 -8.57 10.66
C GLU A 803 -44.03 -8.98 12.14
N GLY A 804 -44.90 -9.89 12.61
CA GLY A 804 -44.92 -10.36 14.00
C GLY A 804 -43.81 -11.35 14.36
N THR A 805 -43.50 -12.29 13.47
CA THR A 805 -42.54 -13.39 13.72
C THR A 805 -41.11 -12.99 13.38
N PHE A 806 -40.90 -12.15 12.36
CA PHE A 806 -39.56 -11.81 11.87
C PHE A 806 -39.18 -10.35 12.08
N ASP A 807 -40.11 -9.47 12.48
CA ASP A 807 -39.94 -8.00 12.58
C ASP A 807 -39.53 -7.37 11.23
N MET A 808 -39.85 -8.05 10.12
CA MET A 808 -39.51 -7.67 8.74
C MET A 808 -40.68 -6.90 8.12
N LYS A 809 -40.67 -5.57 8.25
CA LYS A 809 -41.81 -4.71 7.90
C LYS A 809 -41.66 -4.07 6.53
N HIS A 810 -42.72 -4.07 5.72
CA HIS A 810 -42.68 -3.42 4.41
C HIS A 810 -42.41 -1.91 4.53
N ALA A 811 -42.95 -1.27 5.57
CA ALA A 811 -42.67 0.14 5.87
C ALA A 811 -41.18 0.43 6.20
N HIS A 812 -40.40 -0.60 6.57
CA HIS A 812 -39.00 -0.45 6.98
C HIS A 812 -37.99 -0.70 5.84
N ILE A 813 -38.41 -1.14 4.65
CA ILE A 813 -37.51 -1.48 3.52
C ILE A 813 -36.52 -0.34 3.21
N ALA A 814 -36.99 0.90 3.15
CA ALA A 814 -36.13 2.07 2.91
C ALA A 814 -35.12 2.30 4.05
N THR A 815 -35.56 2.13 5.30
CA THR A 815 -34.74 2.24 6.51
C THR A 815 -33.69 1.13 6.58
N ASP A 816 -34.06 -0.10 6.22
CA ASP A 816 -33.20 -1.27 6.21
C ASP A 816 -32.14 -1.16 5.11
N LEU A 817 -32.51 -0.75 3.90
CA LEU A 817 -31.55 -0.47 2.83
C LEU A 817 -30.58 0.67 3.20
N LEU A 818 -31.06 1.70 3.91
CA LEU A 818 -30.22 2.79 4.42
C LEU A 818 -29.28 2.30 5.53
N LEU A 819 -29.74 1.46 6.46
CA LEU A 819 -28.94 0.86 7.53
C LEU A 819 -27.91 -0.14 6.99
N LEU A 820 -28.28 -0.97 6.00
CA LEU A 820 -27.36 -1.84 5.26
C LEU A 820 -26.24 -1.02 4.61
N ALA A 821 -26.60 0.05 3.89
CA ALA A 821 -25.64 0.95 3.27
C ALA A 821 -24.75 1.63 4.32
N ALA A 822 -25.32 2.12 5.42
CA ALA A 822 -24.59 2.74 6.52
C ALA A 822 -23.61 1.77 7.20
N LEU A 823 -23.99 0.50 7.40
CA LEU A 823 -23.12 -0.53 7.97
C LEU A 823 -22.01 -0.95 7.02
N ILE A 824 -22.28 -1.09 5.71
CA ILE A 824 -21.24 -1.32 4.71
C ILE A 824 -20.25 -0.14 4.71
N VAL A 825 -20.74 1.10 4.75
CA VAL A 825 -19.91 2.30 4.91
C VAL A 825 -19.13 2.27 6.22
N ALA A 826 -19.72 1.83 7.34
CA ALA A 826 -19.04 1.71 8.64
C ALA A 826 -17.91 0.68 8.62
N PHE A 827 -18.11 -0.52 8.06
CA PHE A 827 -17.05 -1.53 7.92
C PHE A 827 -15.93 -1.05 6.98
N ARG A 828 -16.26 -0.33 5.90
CA ARG A 828 -15.25 0.26 5.01
C ARG A 828 -14.55 1.47 5.63
N ALA A 829 -15.22 2.22 6.50
CA ALA A 829 -14.62 3.27 7.33
C ALA A 829 -13.68 2.67 8.39
N LEU A 830 -14.05 1.56 9.03
CA LEU A 830 -13.18 0.80 9.93
C LEU A 830 -11.94 0.26 9.21
N ALA A 831 -12.08 -0.29 8.00
CA ALA A 831 -10.92 -0.69 7.19
C ALA A 831 -10.03 0.50 6.77
N LEU A 832 -10.63 1.66 6.47
CA LEU A 832 -9.90 2.91 6.20
C LEU A 832 -9.16 3.41 7.46
N LEU A 833 -9.78 3.34 8.63
CA LEU A 833 -9.15 3.65 9.92
C LEU A 833 -8.04 2.65 10.24
N GLY A 834 -8.25 1.36 9.98
CA GLY A 834 -7.23 0.31 10.09
C GLY A 834 -6.01 0.57 9.22
N LEU A 835 -6.20 0.86 7.92
CA LEU A 835 -5.10 1.26 7.03
C LEU A 835 -4.40 2.55 7.49
N ARG A 836 -5.14 3.54 8.02
CA ARG A 836 -4.52 4.77 8.57
C ARG A 836 -3.74 4.49 9.85
N TYR A 837 -4.27 3.66 10.74
CA TYR A 837 -3.64 3.27 12.00
C TYR A 837 -2.39 2.41 11.77
N VAL A 838 -2.45 1.40 10.89
CA VAL A 838 -1.27 0.59 10.56
C VAL A 838 -0.24 1.40 9.76
N ASN A 839 -0.65 2.37 8.93
CA ASN A 839 0.29 3.36 8.36
C ASN A 839 0.96 4.20 9.45
N HIS A 840 0.22 4.65 10.47
CA HIS A 840 0.77 5.39 11.61
C HIS A 840 1.68 4.52 12.49
N MET A 841 1.40 3.24 12.66
CA MET A 841 2.21 2.30 13.45
C MET A 841 3.45 1.77 12.70
N LYS A 842 3.48 1.88 11.36
CA LYS A 842 4.61 1.48 10.52
C LYS A 842 5.57 2.63 10.19
N ARG A 843 5.08 3.86 10.32
CA ARG A 843 5.89 5.07 10.32
C ARG A 843 6.58 5.12 11.67
#